data_AF-A0AAD4PEH2-F1
#
_entry.id   AF-A0AAD4PEH2-F1
#
_cell.length_a   1.000
_cell.length_b   1.000
_cell.length_c   1.000
_cell.angle_alpha   90.00
_cell.angle_beta   90.00
_cell.angle_gamma   90.00
#
_symmetry.space_group_name_H-M   'P 1'
#
loop_
_entity.id
_entity.type
_entity.pdbx_description
1 polymer ?
#
loop_
_entity_poly.entity_id
_entity_poly.type
_entity_poly.pdbx_seq_one_letter_code
_entity_poly.pdbx_strand_id
1 'polypeptide(L)'
;MQLPHSIALILFSFLLWANDASSKRSSYIVHMDKPSMPKPFSDHHFWYSSLLKSSKSVAAQASLDADKSEPKLIYTYDHAFHGFNALMSTQELEVLKKSAGFISAYADGVVTPDTTHSTKFLGLNTAAGLWPASEYGKDVIIGIIDTGIWPESPSFSDDGMTPIPATWKGICQQGQEFNSSLCNKKLIGARYFNAGVRAAEPTVEIRMNSARDEDGHGTHIASIAAGNYVDGVSFFGYAPGTARGVAPRARIAAYKTTSWGGSYESDTLAGIDQAVADGVHIISLSITYRRRNLYENPIAVATFGAREKGVIVCMSAGNDGPNIATLRAGIPWAVVVASGTVDRWFAGTITLGNGKTITGWTMFPARASVRNLNLVYNQTLSACNSSELLREAPSNSIVICDLTDEIFFLMEYLSESNVKAAIIISDDTSILGSTSFPYPAAVISRRESVEVINYASNTAAPSATIDFQRTIIGPEPRVAPALAGSSSRGPGQAYEGILKPDIMAPGVLILAAYSPNAIDTPRIGKNVFLSTDYTLLSGTSMAAPHIAGVAALLKAARPEWSAAAIQSAMMTTANHFDNTKQPIKDMAFDSYRVASPLGIGSGQVDPSRALDPGLVYDSSPQDFVNLVCSMNFSREQTQTIIRSSYNCSRATSDLNYPSFIALFSFEQRGMTLTKKFKRTVTNVGDGAATYRAKLDQPENATVKIWPETLVFGKKYEKRRYSLSIHYRGDIDTPYRQGSLTWIDDTGKYAVRSPIVVSPGVDNYV
;
A
#
# COMPACT_ATOMS: atom_id res chain seq x y z
N MET A 1 -58.15 -48.42 18.25
CA MET A 1 -57.84 -46.98 18.35
C MET A 1 -56.31 -46.87 18.40
N GLN A 2 -55.72 -46.35 17.31
CA GLN A 2 -54.31 -45.96 17.08
C GLN A 2 -53.13 -46.95 17.33
N LEU A 3 -52.19 -46.86 16.39
CA LEU A 3 -50.99 -47.67 16.13
C LEU A 3 -49.77 -47.31 17.04
N PRO A 4 -48.67 -48.11 16.99
CA PRO A 4 -47.69 -48.29 18.06
C PRO A 4 -46.39 -47.47 17.90
N HIS A 5 -45.48 -47.58 18.88
CA HIS A 5 -44.06 -47.22 18.76
C HIS A 5 -43.17 -48.43 19.08
N SER A 6 -42.24 -48.69 18.18
CA SER A 6 -41.13 -49.66 18.29
C SER A 6 -39.89 -49.02 18.95
N ILE A 7 -38.84 -49.83 19.15
CA ILE A 7 -37.41 -49.53 19.45
C ILE A 7 -37.06 -49.76 20.94
N ALA A 8 -36.07 -50.56 21.37
CA ALA A 8 -35.01 -51.33 20.72
C ALA A 8 -34.57 -52.50 21.64
N LEU A 9 -34.13 -53.58 20.99
CA LEU A 9 -33.46 -54.74 21.58
C LEU A 9 -32.09 -54.85 20.87
N ILE A 10 -31.14 -55.50 21.54
CA ILE A 10 -29.89 -56.06 20.99
C ILE A 10 -28.64 -55.17 21.13
N LEU A 11 -28.03 -55.34 22.31
CA LEU A 11 -26.58 -55.47 22.50
C LEU A 11 -25.99 -56.38 21.41
N PHE A 12 -25.22 -55.80 20.48
CA PHE A 12 -24.19 -56.53 19.72
C PHE A 12 -23.02 -55.58 19.47
N SER A 13 -21.87 -55.92 20.07
CA SER A 13 -20.52 -55.75 19.54
C SER A 13 -20.29 -54.55 18.61
N PHE A 14 -19.87 -53.41 19.16
CA PHE A 14 -19.06 -52.45 18.42
C PHE A 14 -17.98 -51.85 19.34
N LEU A 15 -16.74 -52.06 18.90
CA LEU A 15 -15.59 -51.16 19.06
C LEU A 15 -14.75 -51.28 20.34
N LEU A 16 -13.95 -52.36 20.34
CA LEU A 16 -12.49 -52.24 20.44
C LEU A 16 -11.95 -51.21 19.44
N TRP A 17 -12.15 -49.92 19.71
CA TRP A 17 -11.32 -48.83 19.17
C TRP A 17 -11.01 -47.93 20.37
N ALA A 18 -10.18 -48.43 21.28
CA ALA A 18 -9.32 -47.53 22.02
C ALA A 18 -8.54 -46.78 20.94
N ASN A 19 -8.80 -45.48 20.82
CA ASN A 19 -8.01 -44.59 19.98
C ASN A 19 -6.56 -44.85 20.33
N ASP A 20 -5.84 -45.43 19.38
CA ASP A 20 -4.40 -45.48 19.36
C ASP A 20 -3.95 -44.02 19.22
N ALA A 21 -3.85 -43.34 20.37
CA ALA A 21 -3.30 -42.00 20.48
C ALA A 21 -1.80 -42.14 20.25
N SER A 22 -1.42 -42.34 18.98
CA SER A 22 -0.06 -42.14 18.51
C SER A 22 0.42 -40.82 19.12
N SER A 23 1.42 -40.93 20.00
CA SER A 23 1.88 -39.85 20.87
C SER A 23 2.50 -38.74 20.03
N LYS A 24 1.67 -37.82 19.58
CA LYS A 24 2.10 -36.68 18.76
C LYS A 24 2.95 -35.77 19.63
N ARG A 25 4.27 -35.81 19.44
CA ARG A 25 5.22 -34.93 20.14
C ARG A 25 5.04 -33.49 19.67
N SER A 26 5.12 -32.55 20.59
CA SER A 26 5.02 -31.13 20.32
C SER A 26 6.25 -30.42 20.86
N SER A 27 6.61 -29.29 20.26
CA SER A 27 7.64 -28.41 20.81
C SER A 27 7.05 -27.66 21.99
N TYR A 28 7.78 -27.56 23.10
CA TYR A 28 7.37 -26.82 24.29
C TYR A 28 8.47 -25.86 24.72
N ILE A 29 8.07 -24.66 25.14
CA ILE A 29 8.93 -23.70 25.82
C ILE A 29 8.75 -23.90 27.33
N VAL A 30 9.83 -24.19 28.04
CA VAL A 30 9.88 -24.50 29.47
C VAL A 30 10.65 -23.43 30.21
N HIS A 31 10.02 -22.83 31.22
CA HIS A 31 10.61 -21.85 32.12
C HIS A 31 11.22 -22.54 33.34
N MET A 32 12.47 -22.21 33.65
CA MET A 32 13.22 -22.79 34.76
C MET A 32 13.79 -21.69 35.66
N ASP A 33 13.78 -21.93 36.96
CA ASP A 33 14.38 -21.07 37.96
C ASP A 33 15.92 -21.16 37.91
N LYS A 34 16.57 -20.08 37.45
CA LYS A 34 18.02 -20.04 37.20
C LYS A 34 18.87 -20.42 38.42
N PRO A 35 18.60 -19.94 39.65
CA PRO A 35 19.37 -20.29 40.85
C PRO A 35 19.18 -21.73 41.32
N SER A 36 18.12 -22.41 40.87
CA SER A 36 17.83 -23.80 41.23
C SER A 36 18.75 -24.83 40.54
N MET A 37 19.69 -24.39 39.69
CA MET A 37 20.65 -25.29 39.04
C MET A 37 21.49 -26.04 40.09
N PRO A 38 21.46 -27.38 40.11
CA PRO A 38 22.27 -28.14 41.04
C PRO A 38 23.77 -27.91 40.81
N LYS A 39 24.52 -27.73 41.91
CA LYS A 39 25.99 -27.50 41.91
C LYS A 39 26.83 -28.44 41.02
N PRO A 40 26.45 -29.73 40.80
CA PRO A 40 27.21 -30.61 39.92
C PRO A 40 27.17 -30.27 38.44
N PHE A 41 26.23 -29.44 37.97
CA PHE A 41 26.15 -29.05 36.56
C PHE A 41 27.04 -27.83 36.29
N SER A 42 27.83 -27.91 35.21
CA SER A 42 28.72 -26.82 34.78
C SER A 42 27.97 -25.64 34.16
N ASP A 43 26.81 -25.91 33.56
CA ASP A 43 25.91 -24.91 32.99
C ASP A 43 24.47 -25.42 32.89
N HIS A 44 23.55 -24.50 32.59
CA HIS A 44 22.12 -24.78 32.45
C HIS A 44 21.79 -25.70 31.27
N HIS A 45 22.63 -25.75 30.22
CA HIS A 45 22.40 -26.64 29.08
C HIS A 45 22.54 -28.11 29.46
N PHE A 46 23.58 -28.46 30.21
CA PHE A 46 23.78 -29.82 30.71
C PHE A 46 22.73 -30.22 31.74
N TRP A 47 22.34 -29.29 32.62
CA TRP A 47 21.27 -29.52 33.58
C TRP A 47 19.95 -29.84 32.89
N TYR A 48 19.50 -29.02 31.94
CA TYR A 48 18.24 -29.23 31.22
C TYR A 48 18.27 -30.50 30.34
N SER A 49 19.41 -30.78 29.70
CA SER A 49 19.60 -32.04 28.96
C SER A 49 19.46 -33.27 29.85
N SER A 50 20.00 -33.22 31.07
CA SER A 50 19.88 -34.29 32.05
C SER A 50 18.44 -34.47 32.53
N LEU A 51 17.72 -33.37 32.79
CA LEU A 51 16.31 -33.40 33.16
C LEU A 51 15.44 -34.06 32.09
N LEU A 52 15.65 -33.72 30.81
CA LEU A 52 14.91 -34.33 29.70
C LEU A 52 15.17 -35.83 29.53
N LYS A 53 16.42 -36.26 29.73
CA LYS A 53 16.74 -37.70 29.73
C LYS A 53 16.07 -38.42 30.91
N SER A 54 16.05 -37.78 32.07
CA SER A 54 15.38 -38.33 33.26
C SER A 54 13.87 -38.42 33.08
N SER A 55 13.23 -37.42 32.43
CA SER A 55 11.79 -37.42 32.23
C SER A 55 11.33 -38.56 31.31
N LYS A 56 12.12 -38.92 30.29
CA LYS A 56 11.89 -40.12 29.48
C LYS A 56 11.95 -41.39 30.32
N SER A 57 13.00 -41.55 31.15
CA SER A 57 13.18 -42.77 31.95
C SER A 57 12.02 -43.03 32.92
N VAL A 58 11.48 -41.95 33.51
CA VAL A 58 10.34 -42.01 34.44
C VAL A 58 9.02 -42.16 33.69
N ALA A 59 8.84 -41.50 32.54
CA ALA A 59 7.66 -41.68 31.70
C ALA A 59 7.55 -43.10 31.13
N ALA A 60 8.67 -43.72 30.75
CA ALA A 60 8.74 -45.10 30.26
C ALA A 60 8.44 -46.15 31.34
N GLN A 61 8.66 -45.82 32.62
CA GLN A 61 8.25 -46.68 33.74
C GLN A 61 6.75 -46.59 34.05
N ALA A 62 6.07 -45.52 33.60
CA ALA A 62 4.67 -45.26 33.88
C ALA A 62 3.70 -45.73 32.77
N SER A 63 4.19 -46.13 31.59
CA SER A 63 3.36 -46.59 30.47
C SER A 63 4.07 -47.65 29.62
N LEU A 64 3.40 -48.78 29.35
CA LEU A 64 3.90 -49.88 28.50
C LEU A 64 3.91 -49.51 26.99
N ASP A 65 3.21 -48.45 26.59
CA ASP A 65 3.12 -47.94 25.21
C ASP A 65 3.94 -46.66 25.00
N ALA A 66 5.04 -46.47 25.74
CA ALA A 66 5.89 -45.30 25.59
C ALA A 66 6.58 -45.29 24.21
N ASP A 67 6.33 -44.22 23.44
CA ASP A 67 7.00 -43.93 22.17
C ASP A 67 8.53 -43.99 22.31
N LYS A 68 9.16 -44.71 21.39
CA LYS A 68 10.61 -45.01 21.41
C LYS A 68 11.47 -43.77 21.14
N SER A 69 10.90 -42.71 20.56
CA SER A 69 11.64 -41.49 20.23
C SER A 69 12.14 -40.74 21.49
N GLU A 70 13.28 -40.06 21.39
CA GLU A 70 13.87 -39.32 22.53
C GLU A 70 13.38 -37.87 22.60
N PRO A 71 13.19 -37.32 23.82
CA PRO A 71 13.02 -35.88 23.97
C PRO A 71 14.28 -35.18 23.51
N LYS A 72 14.09 -34.25 22.58
CA LYS A 72 15.18 -33.50 21.98
C LYS A 72 15.17 -32.09 22.54
N LEU A 73 16.23 -31.74 23.26
CA LEU A 73 16.52 -30.34 23.57
C LEU A 73 16.85 -29.61 22.26
N ILE A 74 16.09 -28.56 21.97
CA ILE A 74 16.26 -27.76 20.76
C ILE A 74 17.12 -26.54 21.07
N TYR A 75 16.74 -25.75 22.08
CA TYR A 75 17.47 -24.55 22.50
C TYR A 75 17.53 -24.43 24.02
N THR A 76 18.62 -23.84 24.52
CA THR A 76 18.76 -23.38 25.90
C THR A 76 18.87 -21.87 25.91
N TYR A 77 18.18 -21.23 26.85
CA TYR A 77 18.13 -19.78 26.97
C TYR A 77 18.67 -19.38 28.35
N ASP A 78 19.66 -18.47 28.38
CA ASP A 78 20.30 -18.07 29.64
C ASP A 78 20.45 -16.55 29.85
N HIS A 79 20.05 -15.72 28.89
CA HIS A 79 20.28 -14.27 28.93
C HIS A 79 19.00 -13.45 28.98
N ALA A 80 18.12 -13.60 27.99
CA ALA A 80 16.84 -12.86 27.90
C ALA A 80 15.65 -13.66 28.49
N PHE A 81 15.87 -14.95 28.72
CA PHE A 81 14.91 -15.95 29.18
C PHE A 81 15.71 -17.00 29.93
N HIS A 82 15.16 -17.62 30.97
CA HIS A 82 15.80 -18.72 31.70
C HIS A 82 14.97 -20.00 31.57
N GLY A 83 15.53 -20.96 30.84
CA GLY A 83 14.88 -22.25 30.56
C GLY A 83 15.27 -22.80 29.19
N PHE A 84 14.38 -23.56 28.56
CA PHE A 84 14.71 -24.26 27.32
C PHE A 84 13.49 -24.55 26.44
N ASN A 85 13.77 -24.85 25.17
CA ASN A 85 12.80 -25.35 24.21
C ASN A 85 13.12 -26.81 23.88
N ALA A 86 12.12 -27.68 23.89
CA ALA A 86 12.33 -29.11 23.63
C ALA A 86 11.11 -29.78 22.99
N LEU A 87 11.39 -30.77 22.14
CA LEU A 87 10.39 -31.63 21.52
C LEU A 87 10.08 -32.81 22.45
N MET A 88 8.88 -32.83 23.04
CA MET A 88 8.49 -33.84 24.02
C MET A 88 7.04 -34.30 23.89
N SER A 89 6.72 -35.44 24.48
CA SER A 89 5.34 -35.92 24.62
C SER A 89 4.65 -35.26 25.82
N THR A 90 3.32 -35.32 25.85
CA THR A 90 2.55 -34.81 26.99
C THR A 90 2.91 -35.55 28.30
N GLN A 91 3.20 -36.86 28.26
CA GLN A 91 3.60 -37.60 29.46
C GLN A 91 4.97 -37.15 29.99
N GLU A 92 5.94 -36.93 29.12
CA GLU A 92 7.27 -36.44 29.50
C GLU A 92 7.20 -35.03 30.09
N LEU A 93 6.30 -34.18 29.57
CA LEU A 93 6.04 -32.86 30.12
C LEU A 93 5.45 -32.93 31.54
N GLU A 94 4.50 -33.84 31.80
CA GLU A 94 3.92 -34.03 33.14
C GLU A 94 4.95 -34.51 34.18
N VAL A 95 5.93 -35.31 33.75
CA VAL A 95 7.07 -35.67 34.61
C VAL A 95 7.96 -34.44 34.86
N LEU A 96 8.27 -33.69 33.81
CA LEU A 96 9.13 -32.51 33.89
C LEU A 96 8.54 -31.42 34.81
N LYS A 97 7.21 -31.26 34.84
CA LYS A 97 6.50 -30.35 35.77
C LYS A 97 6.81 -30.58 37.25
N LYS A 98 7.25 -31.79 37.60
CA LYS A 98 7.61 -32.18 38.98
C LYS A 98 9.10 -32.01 39.29
N SER A 99 9.91 -31.59 38.31
CA SER A 99 11.34 -31.43 38.49
C SER A 99 11.71 -30.17 39.27
N ALA A 100 12.83 -30.22 40.00
CA ALA A 100 13.33 -29.08 40.75
C ALA A 100 13.68 -27.92 39.80
N GLY A 101 13.22 -26.72 40.13
CA GLY A 101 13.41 -25.53 39.33
C GLY A 101 12.41 -25.34 38.19
N PHE A 102 11.45 -26.25 37.97
CA PHE A 102 10.38 -26.04 36.98
C PHE A 102 9.45 -24.90 37.43
N ILE A 103 9.16 -23.95 36.53
CA ILE A 103 8.22 -22.84 36.78
C ILE A 103 6.94 -23.02 35.97
N SER A 104 7.06 -23.10 34.65
CA SER A 104 5.92 -23.24 33.74
C SER A 104 6.35 -23.80 32.39
N ALA A 105 5.39 -24.29 31.61
CA ALA A 105 5.64 -24.71 30.23
C ALA A 105 4.39 -24.55 29.38
N TYR A 106 4.59 -24.22 28.11
CA TYR A 106 3.52 -24.11 27.11
C TYR A 106 4.01 -24.57 25.74
N ALA A 107 3.06 -24.98 24.89
CA ALA A 107 3.36 -25.38 23.54
C ALA A 107 3.98 -24.22 22.76
N ASP A 108 5.05 -24.51 22.03
CA ASP A 108 5.75 -23.58 21.16
C ASP A 108 4.88 -23.22 19.96
N GLY A 109 4.75 -21.92 19.70
CA GLY A 109 3.83 -21.37 18.70
C GLY A 109 4.56 -20.93 17.44
N VAL A 110 3.86 -20.91 16.31
CA VAL A 110 4.39 -20.30 15.09
C VAL A 110 4.43 -18.79 15.28
N VAL A 111 5.64 -18.21 15.25
CA VAL A 111 5.81 -16.75 15.25
C VAL A 111 5.52 -16.23 13.84
N THR A 112 4.53 -15.35 13.70
CA THR A 112 4.24 -14.64 12.46
C THR A 112 4.80 -13.22 12.53
N PRO A 113 5.52 -12.73 11.51
CA PRO A 113 5.94 -11.33 11.46
C PRO A 113 4.74 -10.37 11.48
N ASP A 114 4.84 -9.27 12.21
CA ASP A 114 3.90 -8.15 12.07
C ASP A 114 4.13 -7.43 10.72
N THR A 115 3.24 -7.69 9.78
CA THR A 115 3.23 -7.33 8.36
C THR A 115 2.29 -6.17 7.99
N THR A 116 1.84 -5.37 8.95
CA THR A 116 1.44 -3.97 8.69
C THR A 116 2.70 -3.18 8.30
N HIS A 117 2.93 -3.15 6.99
CA HIS A 117 4.29 -3.07 6.46
C HIS A 117 4.62 -1.78 5.72
N SER A 118 3.65 -1.07 5.16
CA SER A 118 3.95 0.07 4.26
C SER A 118 4.83 1.14 4.91
N THR A 119 4.64 1.45 6.20
CA THR A 119 5.51 2.39 6.94
C THR A 119 6.94 1.87 7.11
N LYS A 120 7.12 0.56 7.38
CA LYS A 120 8.43 -0.09 7.46
C LYS A 120 9.11 -0.14 6.09
N PHE A 121 8.35 -0.46 5.03
CA PHE A 121 8.81 -0.44 3.65
C PHE A 121 9.30 0.95 3.22
N LEU A 122 8.65 2.01 3.70
CA LEU A 122 9.09 3.40 3.52
C LEU A 122 10.29 3.79 4.41
N GLY A 123 10.86 2.87 5.20
CA GLY A 123 12.02 3.13 6.06
C GLY A 123 11.72 4.01 7.28
N LEU A 124 10.44 4.24 7.61
CA LEU A 124 10.06 4.95 8.82
C LEU A 124 10.31 4.06 10.04
N ASN A 125 11.03 4.60 11.01
CA ASN A 125 11.50 3.86 12.18
C ASN A 125 11.46 4.75 13.43
N THR A 126 11.37 4.13 14.60
CA THR A 126 11.24 4.84 15.88
C THR A 126 12.55 5.39 16.43
N ALA A 127 13.69 4.91 15.93
CA ALA A 127 15.02 5.25 16.45
C ALA A 127 15.59 6.53 15.82
N ALA A 128 15.35 6.77 14.53
CA ALA A 128 15.91 7.86 13.76
C ALA A 128 15.04 8.23 12.54
N GLY A 129 15.41 9.31 11.85
CA GLY A 129 14.74 9.73 10.63
C GLY A 129 13.48 10.53 10.88
N LEU A 130 12.53 10.46 9.94
CA LEU A 130 11.45 11.44 9.87
C LEU A 130 10.43 11.35 11.02
N TRP A 131 10.16 10.17 11.57
CA TRP A 131 9.25 10.01 12.71
C TRP A 131 9.73 10.75 13.97
N PRO A 132 10.91 10.45 14.55
CA PRO A 132 11.37 11.17 15.73
C PRO A 132 11.61 12.66 15.44
N ALA A 133 12.12 13.02 14.26
CA ALA A 133 12.36 14.42 13.89
C ALA A 133 11.11 15.29 13.77
N SER A 134 9.94 14.68 13.57
CA SER A 134 8.65 15.36 13.42
C SER A 134 7.70 15.14 14.59
N GLU A 135 8.16 14.50 15.66
CA GLU A 135 7.31 13.99 16.74
C GLU A 135 6.10 13.21 16.15
N TYR A 136 6.34 12.40 15.12
CA TYR A 136 5.34 11.58 14.43
C TYR A 136 4.20 12.37 13.77
N GLY A 137 4.45 13.65 13.43
CA GLY A 137 3.49 14.55 12.78
C GLY A 137 2.61 15.33 13.75
N LYS A 138 3.03 15.40 15.02
CA LYS A 138 2.32 16.10 16.09
C LYS A 138 1.85 17.50 15.66
N ASP A 139 0.59 17.78 16.00
CA ASP A 139 -0.10 19.06 15.78
C ASP A 139 -0.25 19.53 14.32
N VAL A 140 0.23 18.75 13.34
CA VAL A 140 -0.13 18.92 11.93
C VAL A 140 -1.51 18.31 11.70
N ILE A 141 -2.31 18.97 10.85
CA ILE A 141 -3.71 18.65 10.60
C ILE A 141 -3.85 18.26 9.14
N ILE A 142 -4.33 17.04 8.90
CA ILE A 142 -4.60 16.51 7.55
C ILE A 142 -6.12 16.52 7.34
N GLY A 143 -6.57 17.30 6.35
CA GLY A 143 -7.94 17.25 5.84
C GLY A 143 -8.12 16.07 4.89
N ILE A 144 -9.06 15.19 5.18
CA ILE A 144 -9.41 14.03 4.34
C ILE A 144 -10.72 14.37 3.63
N ILE A 145 -10.68 14.52 2.31
CA ILE A 145 -11.84 14.85 1.49
C ILE A 145 -12.23 13.60 0.72
N ASP A 146 -13.28 12.93 1.19
CA ASP A 146 -13.59 11.54 0.78
C ASP A 146 -15.05 11.15 1.12
N THR A 147 -15.35 9.85 1.30
CA THR A 147 -16.68 9.29 1.61
C THR A 147 -17.11 9.45 3.07
N GLY A 148 -16.28 10.09 3.90
CA GLY A 148 -16.51 10.30 5.33
C GLY A 148 -15.50 9.58 6.21
N ILE A 149 -15.88 9.31 7.45
CA ILE A 149 -15.06 8.53 8.39
C ILE A 149 -15.92 7.64 9.30
N TRP A 150 -15.41 6.46 9.68
CA TRP A 150 -15.96 5.61 10.73
C TRP A 150 -15.27 5.92 12.07
N PRO A 151 -15.81 6.84 12.89
CA PRO A 151 -15.06 7.44 14.00
C PRO A 151 -14.71 6.44 15.12
N GLU A 152 -15.46 5.35 15.28
CA GLU A 152 -15.23 4.34 16.30
C GLU A 152 -14.07 3.39 15.97
N SER A 153 -13.49 3.46 14.77
CA SER A 153 -12.32 2.65 14.45
C SER A 153 -11.21 2.90 15.48
N PRO A 154 -10.56 1.86 16.02
CA PRO A 154 -9.42 2.03 16.92
C PRO A 154 -8.29 2.86 16.30
N SER A 155 -8.20 2.93 14.97
CA SER A 155 -7.24 3.79 14.26
C SER A 155 -7.46 5.29 14.52
N PHE A 156 -8.62 5.68 15.05
CA PHE A 156 -8.94 7.06 15.39
C PHE A 156 -9.09 7.27 16.90
N SER A 157 -8.60 6.33 17.73
CA SER A 157 -8.44 6.59 19.15
C SER A 157 -7.47 7.74 19.38
N ASP A 158 -7.67 8.48 20.46
CA ASP A 158 -6.83 9.62 20.81
C ASP A 158 -5.76 9.30 21.86
N ASP A 159 -5.46 8.02 22.04
CA ASP A 159 -4.39 7.54 22.90
C ASP A 159 -3.06 8.15 22.48
N GLY A 160 -2.39 8.84 23.41
CA GLY A 160 -1.11 9.51 23.16
C GLY A 160 -1.19 10.79 22.32
N MET A 161 -2.39 11.33 22.09
CA MET A 161 -2.58 12.63 21.43
C MET A 161 -2.54 13.79 22.43
N THR A 162 -1.91 14.90 22.05
CA THR A 162 -1.89 16.15 22.81
C THR A 162 -3.24 16.89 22.74
N PRO A 163 -3.50 17.93 23.55
CA PRO A 163 -4.68 18.80 23.37
C PRO A 163 -4.78 19.35 21.94
N ILE A 164 -5.99 19.59 21.45
CA ILE A 164 -6.23 20.11 20.09
C ILE A 164 -5.56 21.48 19.93
N PRO A 165 -4.82 21.75 18.83
CA PRO A 165 -4.20 23.05 18.61
C PRO A 165 -5.21 24.19 18.59
N ALA A 166 -4.91 25.30 19.28
CA ALA A 166 -5.80 26.47 19.35
C ALA A 166 -6.01 27.18 18.00
N THR A 167 -5.18 26.87 17.00
CA THR A 167 -5.31 27.37 15.63
C THR A 167 -6.43 26.67 14.85
N TRP A 168 -6.90 25.51 15.32
CA TRP A 168 -7.98 24.75 14.70
C TRP A 168 -9.33 25.47 14.84
N LYS A 169 -10.05 25.61 13.73
CA LYS A 169 -11.35 26.30 13.67
C LYS A 169 -12.52 25.42 13.23
N GLY A 170 -12.23 24.18 12.82
CA GLY A 170 -13.26 23.26 12.35
C GLY A 170 -14.16 22.77 13.48
N ILE A 171 -15.27 22.15 13.08
CA ILE A 171 -16.31 21.67 14.00
C ILE A 171 -16.51 20.16 13.86
N CYS A 172 -17.15 19.57 14.88
CA CYS A 172 -17.74 18.24 14.77
C CYS A 172 -19.23 18.38 14.43
N GLN A 173 -19.54 18.37 13.14
CA GLN A 173 -20.89 18.59 12.63
C GLN A 173 -21.78 17.38 12.98
N GLN A 174 -22.89 17.64 13.68
CA GLN A 174 -23.87 16.62 14.00
C GLN A 174 -24.68 16.21 12.76
N GLY A 175 -25.10 14.95 12.72
CA GLY A 175 -25.94 14.38 11.67
C GLY A 175 -26.47 13.01 12.06
N GLN A 176 -27.04 12.29 11.10
CA GLN A 176 -27.51 10.93 11.29
C GLN A 176 -26.41 10.00 11.83
N GLU A 177 -26.68 9.34 12.97
CA GLU A 177 -25.73 8.43 13.64
C GLU A 177 -24.34 9.05 13.90
N PHE A 178 -24.27 10.37 13.97
CA PHE A 178 -23.03 11.09 14.19
C PHE A 178 -23.27 12.30 15.09
N ASN A 179 -22.88 12.19 16.37
CA ASN A 179 -22.97 13.30 17.32
C ASN A 179 -21.59 13.95 17.51
N SER A 180 -21.56 15.14 18.13
CA SER A 180 -20.32 15.91 18.29
C SER A 180 -19.31 15.27 19.24
N SER A 181 -19.71 14.30 20.07
CA SER A 181 -18.78 13.56 20.94
C SER A 181 -17.99 12.46 20.22
N LEU A 182 -18.29 12.20 18.95
CA LEU A 182 -17.50 11.28 18.12
C LEU A 182 -16.19 11.89 17.61
N CYS A 183 -16.03 13.21 17.70
CA CYS A 183 -14.72 13.84 17.57
C CYS A 183 -13.97 13.78 18.90
N ASN A 184 -12.66 13.62 18.82
CA ASN A 184 -11.75 13.50 19.96
C ASN A 184 -10.44 14.25 19.63
N LYS A 185 -9.34 13.99 20.35
CA LYS A 185 -8.06 14.67 20.03
C LYS A 185 -7.42 14.10 18.75
N LYS A 186 -7.85 12.96 18.22
CA LYS A 186 -7.35 12.39 16.97
C LYS A 186 -8.14 12.85 15.75
N LEU A 187 -9.43 12.55 15.74
CA LEU A 187 -10.42 13.08 14.80
C LEU A 187 -10.96 14.39 15.37
N ILE A 188 -10.35 15.52 15.01
CA ILE A 188 -10.62 16.82 15.64
C ILE A 188 -11.79 17.58 15.00
N GLY A 189 -12.24 17.14 13.83
CA GLY A 189 -13.42 17.68 13.18
C GLY A 189 -13.93 16.76 12.08
N ALA A 190 -15.23 16.87 11.82
CA ALA A 190 -15.93 16.05 10.85
C ALA A 190 -17.08 16.87 10.27
N ARG A 191 -17.13 16.98 8.95
CA ARG A 191 -18.15 17.72 8.20
C ARG A 191 -18.60 16.92 7.00
N TYR A 192 -19.79 17.23 6.48
CA TYR A 192 -20.32 16.60 5.28
C TYR A 192 -21.02 17.63 4.39
N PHE A 193 -20.94 17.41 3.08
CA PHE A 193 -21.43 18.30 2.03
C PHE A 193 -22.25 17.48 1.04
N ASN A 194 -23.53 17.81 0.93
CA ASN A 194 -24.47 17.15 0.03
C ASN A 194 -25.52 18.11 -0.53
N ALA A 195 -25.21 19.41 -0.50
CA ALA A 195 -26.10 20.44 -1.01
C ALA A 195 -26.20 20.35 -2.55
N GLY A 196 -25.09 20.00 -3.23
CA GLY A 196 -25.09 19.72 -4.65
C GLY A 196 -25.96 18.52 -5.00
N VAL A 197 -25.82 17.42 -4.25
CA VAL A 197 -26.67 16.22 -4.37
C VAL A 197 -28.16 16.58 -4.23
N ARG A 198 -28.55 17.27 -3.16
CA ARG A 198 -29.94 17.67 -2.91
C ARG A 198 -30.49 18.66 -3.92
N ALA A 199 -29.66 19.53 -4.47
CA ALA A 199 -30.08 20.49 -5.50
C ALA A 199 -30.37 19.80 -6.84
N ALA A 200 -29.55 18.80 -7.19
CA ALA A 200 -29.69 18.07 -8.44
C ALA A 200 -30.82 17.03 -8.40
N GLU A 201 -31.04 16.38 -7.25
CA GLU A 201 -32.15 15.47 -7.03
C GLU A 201 -32.82 15.76 -5.68
N PRO A 202 -33.81 16.66 -5.62
CA PRO A 202 -34.47 17.06 -4.37
C PRO A 202 -35.17 15.91 -3.63
N THR A 203 -35.52 14.83 -4.32
CA THR A 203 -36.19 13.67 -3.74
C THR A 203 -35.23 12.57 -3.29
N VAL A 204 -33.91 12.76 -3.46
CA VAL A 204 -32.90 11.76 -3.10
C VAL A 204 -32.93 11.47 -1.60
N GLU A 205 -33.11 10.20 -1.25
CA GLU A 205 -32.96 9.72 0.11
C GLU A 205 -31.47 9.52 0.40
N ILE A 206 -30.87 10.45 1.15
CA ILE A 206 -29.48 10.32 1.60
C ILE A 206 -29.45 9.37 2.80
N ARG A 207 -29.09 8.11 2.53
CA ARG A 207 -29.05 7.02 3.52
C ARG A 207 -28.26 7.37 4.78
N MET A 208 -27.13 8.07 4.65
CA MET A 208 -26.31 8.52 5.76
C MET A 208 -26.02 10.03 5.67
N ASN A 209 -26.94 10.84 6.20
CA ASN A 209 -26.85 12.30 6.20
C ASN A 209 -25.98 12.83 7.36
N SER A 210 -24.71 12.42 7.36
CA SER A 210 -23.69 12.83 8.32
C SER A 210 -22.28 12.61 7.75
N ALA A 211 -21.23 12.90 8.53
CA ALA A 211 -19.85 12.58 8.16
C ALA A 211 -19.49 11.09 8.32
N ARG A 212 -20.43 10.23 8.75
CA ARG A 212 -20.21 8.79 8.89
C ARG A 212 -19.98 8.13 7.53
N ASP A 213 -18.98 7.27 7.49
CA ASP A 213 -18.59 6.50 6.31
C ASP A 213 -19.40 5.21 6.19
N GLU A 214 -20.19 5.10 5.12
CA GLU A 214 -20.97 3.91 4.75
C GLU A 214 -20.32 3.13 3.59
N ASP A 215 -19.28 3.70 2.98
CA ASP A 215 -18.54 3.11 1.86
C ASP A 215 -17.29 2.39 2.37
N GLY A 216 -16.53 3.06 3.25
CA GLY A 216 -15.30 2.56 3.84
C GLY A 216 -14.04 3.16 3.24
N HIS A 217 -14.10 3.72 2.01
CA HIS A 217 -12.94 4.32 1.35
C HIS A 217 -12.33 5.47 2.16
N GLY A 218 -13.12 6.43 2.63
CA GLY A 218 -12.63 7.56 3.43
C GLY A 218 -11.98 7.16 4.75
N THR A 219 -12.54 6.16 5.43
CA THR A 219 -11.95 5.54 6.63
C THR A 219 -10.59 4.91 6.33
N HIS A 220 -10.48 4.22 5.19
CA HIS A 220 -9.25 3.62 4.70
C HIS A 220 -8.18 4.68 4.44
N ILE A 221 -8.53 5.74 3.69
CA ILE A 221 -7.63 6.85 3.36
C ILE A 221 -7.13 7.56 4.62
N ALA A 222 -8.04 7.90 5.54
CA ALA A 222 -7.71 8.59 6.78
C ALA A 222 -6.74 7.79 7.66
N SER A 223 -6.96 6.48 7.78
CA SER A 223 -6.11 5.60 8.58
C SER A 223 -4.75 5.32 7.94
N ILE A 224 -4.63 5.34 6.60
CA ILE A 224 -3.32 5.32 5.93
C ILE A 224 -2.53 6.60 6.22
N ALA A 225 -3.17 7.77 6.09
CA ALA A 225 -2.47 9.04 6.27
C ALA A 225 -2.01 9.21 7.72
N ALA A 226 -2.92 8.97 8.66
CA ALA A 226 -2.70 9.28 10.06
C ALA A 226 -3.45 8.34 11.01
N GLY A 227 -3.64 7.05 10.74
CA GLY A 227 -4.16 6.12 11.75
C GLY A 227 -3.25 6.05 12.99
N ASN A 228 -3.83 5.94 14.18
CA ASN A 228 -3.13 5.63 15.42
C ASN A 228 -2.69 4.14 15.43
N TYR A 229 -1.92 3.74 16.44
CA TYR A 229 -1.42 2.38 16.57
C TYR A 229 -2.55 1.43 16.99
N VAL A 230 -2.71 0.33 16.24
CA VAL A 230 -3.70 -0.72 16.54
C VAL A 230 -3.08 -2.10 16.33
N ASP A 231 -2.90 -2.83 17.42
CA ASP A 231 -2.25 -4.14 17.42
C ASP A 231 -3.18 -5.28 16.96
N GLY A 232 -2.58 -6.36 16.44
CA GLY A 232 -3.29 -7.61 16.18
C GLY A 232 -4.31 -7.55 15.04
N VAL A 233 -4.21 -6.58 14.13
CA VAL A 233 -5.13 -6.45 13.00
C VAL A 233 -4.67 -7.27 11.81
N SER A 234 -5.60 -7.69 10.96
CA SER A 234 -5.31 -8.42 9.72
C SER A 234 -6.48 -8.31 8.75
N PHE A 235 -6.25 -8.63 7.47
CA PHE A 235 -7.32 -8.97 6.54
C PHE A 235 -7.51 -10.49 6.57
N PHE A 236 -8.45 -10.97 7.38
CA PHE A 236 -8.73 -12.41 7.53
C PHE A 236 -7.46 -13.26 7.66
N GLY A 237 -6.52 -12.87 8.53
CA GLY A 237 -5.25 -13.57 8.75
C GLY A 237 -4.11 -13.21 7.78
N TYR A 238 -4.38 -12.53 6.67
CA TYR A 238 -3.35 -11.91 5.83
C TYR A 238 -2.94 -10.54 6.37
N ALA A 239 -1.71 -10.14 6.08
CA ALA A 239 -1.14 -8.89 6.54
C ALA A 239 -1.24 -8.66 8.09
N PRO A 240 -1.09 -9.69 8.97
CA PRO A 240 -1.27 -9.51 10.41
C PRO A 240 -0.26 -8.52 10.99
N GLY A 241 -0.61 -7.71 11.97
CA GLY A 241 0.34 -6.88 12.74
C GLY A 241 -0.26 -5.62 13.35
N THR A 242 0.58 -4.65 13.71
CA THR A 242 0.14 -3.34 14.24
C THR A 242 -0.13 -2.32 13.14
N ALA A 243 -1.39 -2.00 12.84
CA ALA A 243 -1.70 -0.92 11.89
C ALA A 243 -1.32 0.44 12.48
N ARG A 244 -0.84 1.33 11.62
CA ARG A 244 -0.66 2.76 11.89
C ARG A 244 -0.57 3.53 10.58
N GLY A 245 -0.94 4.80 10.61
CA GLY A 245 -0.74 5.70 9.49
C GLY A 245 0.72 6.10 9.31
N VAL A 246 1.00 6.79 8.21
CA VAL A 246 2.33 7.37 7.95
C VAL A 246 2.67 8.44 8.98
N ALA A 247 1.70 9.25 9.43
CA ALA A 247 1.85 10.23 10.50
C ALA A 247 0.93 9.91 11.70
N PRO A 248 1.30 8.95 12.59
CA PRO A 248 0.43 8.46 13.65
C PRO A 248 -0.03 9.52 14.66
N ARG A 249 0.71 10.62 14.82
CA ARG A 249 0.38 11.72 15.75
C ARG A 249 -0.16 12.98 15.07
N ALA A 250 -0.35 12.96 13.75
CA ALA A 250 -1.09 14.01 13.06
C ALA A 250 -2.58 13.95 13.40
N ARG A 251 -3.26 15.08 13.30
CA ARG A 251 -4.72 15.21 13.49
C ARG A 251 -5.44 14.94 12.17
N ILE A 252 -6.64 14.38 12.27
CA ILE A 252 -7.53 14.14 11.13
C ILE A 252 -8.71 15.11 11.22
N ALA A 253 -9.03 15.73 10.09
CA ALA A 253 -10.30 16.41 9.87
C ALA A 253 -11.00 15.79 8.65
N ALA A 254 -12.17 15.20 8.84
CA ALA A 254 -12.89 14.50 7.78
C ALA A 254 -13.92 15.42 7.11
N TYR A 255 -13.92 15.46 5.78
CA TYR A 255 -14.86 16.21 4.97
C TYR A 255 -15.51 15.25 3.97
N LYS A 256 -16.72 14.75 4.30
CA LYS A 256 -17.49 13.87 3.42
C LYS A 256 -18.06 14.68 2.26
N THR A 257 -17.58 14.43 1.04
CA THR A 257 -18.07 15.10 -0.18
C THR A 257 -18.58 14.13 -1.23
N THR A 258 -18.40 12.83 -0.97
CA THR A 258 -18.88 11.75 -1.82
C THR A 258 -19.76 10.80 -1.01
N SER A 259 -20.76 10.23 -1.68
CA SER A 259 -21.66 9.24 -1.08
C SER A 259 -22.23 8.32 -2.16
N TRP A 260 -22.85 7.23 -1.74
CA TRP A 260 -23.55 6.30 -2.61
C TRP A 260 -24.73 6.95 -3.35
N GLY A 261 -25.36 7.98 -2.77
CA GLY A 261 -26.43 8.77 -3.39
C GLY A 261 -25.97 9.76 -4.47
N GLY A 262 -24.68 9.74 -4.82
CA GLY A 262 -24.07 10.63 -5.80
C GLY A 262 -22.97 11.50 -5.20
N SER A 263 -22.19 12.09 -6.09
CA SER A 263 -21.09 12.99 -5.76
C SER A 263 -21.07 14.14 -6.76
N TYR A 264 -21.14 15.38 -6.28
CA TYR A 264 -21.13 16.57 -7.12
C TYR A 264 -19.84 17.35 -6.92
N GLU A 265 -19.31 17.88 -8.01
CA GLU A 265 -18.06 18.64 -7.98
C GLU A 265 -18.15 19.88 -7.07
N SER A 266 -19.37 20.44 -6.90
CA SER A 266 -19.66 21.55 -5.99
C SER A 266 -19.50 21.19 -4.52
N ASP A 267 -19.92 19.99 -4.11
CA ASP A 267 -19.79 19.51 -2.73
C ASP A 267 -18.30 19.26 -2.41
N THR A 268 -17.53 18.72 -3.35
CA THR A 268 -16.07 18.56 -3.21
C THR A 268 -15.35 19.91 -3.14
N LEU A 269 -15.73 20.88 -3.96
CA LEU A 269 -15.20 22.24 -3.87
C LEU A 269 -15.48 22.85 -2.49
N ALA A 270 -16.71 22.73 -2.00
CA ALA A 270 -17.09 23.23 -0.68
C ALA A 270 -16.29 22.56 0.45
N GLY A 271 -16.05 21.25 0.35
CA GLY A 271 -15.18 20.52 1.28
C GLY A 271 -13.74 21.03 1.27
N ILE A 272 -13.15 21.26 0.09
CA ILE A 272 -11.79 21.82 -0.03
C ILE A 272 -11.72 23.23 0.56
N ASP A 273 -12.65 24.11 0.18
CA ASP A 273 -12.69 25.50 0.66
C ASP A 273 -12.83 25.57 2.18
N GLN A 274 -13.75 24.76 2.73
CA GLN A 274 -13.95 24.68 4.17
C GLN A 274 -12.73 24.11 4.90
N ALA A 275 -12.06 23.10 4.36
CA ALA A 275 -10.84 22.56 4.95
C ALA A 275 -9.75 23.62 5.07
N VAL A 276 -9.55 24.43 4.03
CA VAL A 276 -8.61 25.55 4.07
C VAL A 276 -9.03 26.60 5.11
N ALA A 277 -10.33 26.93 5.20
CA ALA A 277 -10.85 27.88 6.17
C ALA A 277 -10.69 27.42 7.63
N ASP A 278 -10.84 26.11 7.87
CA ASP A 278 -10.71 25.49 9.18
C ASP A 278 -9.25 25.43 9.67
N GLY A 279 -8.29 25.63 8.76
CA GLY A 279 -6.85 25.70 9.05
C GLY A 279 -6.12 24.36 8.91
N VAL A 280 -6.54 23.49 7.99
CA VAL A 280 -5.76 22.28 7.67
C VAL A 280 -4.40 22.65 7.05
N HIS A 281 -3.38 21.82 7.28
CA HIS A 281 -2.04 22.02 6.74
C HIS A 281 -1.82 21.25 5.44
N ILE A 282 -2.43 20.05 5.35
CA ILE A 282 -2.36 19.13 4.22
C ILE A 282 -3.79 18.71 3.87
N ILE A 283 -4.08 18.54 2.58
CA ILE A 283 -5.30 17.90 2.09
C ILE A 283 -4.92 16.60 1.38
N SER A 284 -5.55 15.50 1.76
CA SER A 284 -5.54 14.24 1.00
C SER A 284 -6.85 14.16 0.21
N LEU A 285 -6.73 14.04 -1.12
CA LEU A 285 -7.87 14.02 -2.04
C LEU A 285 -7.75 12.82 -2.98
N SER A 286 -8.49 11.76 -2.68
CA SER A 286 -8.47 10.52 -3.46
C SER A 286 -9.64 10.44 -4.45
N ILE A 287 -10.03 11.59 -5.01
CA ILE A 287 -11.17 11.75 -5.94
C ILE A 287 -10.71 12.58 -7.15
N THR A 288 -11.07 12.14 -8.36
CA THR A 288 -10.80 12.87 -9.61
C THR A 288 -12.03 12.93 -10.50
N TYR A 289 -12.29 14.08 -11.14
CA TYR A 289 -13.42 14.27 -12.06
C TYR A 289 -12.99 14.31 -13.53
N ARG A 290 -13.99 14.26 -14.44
CA ARG A 290 -13.78 14.12 -15.90
C ARG A 290 -13.32 15.40 -16.60
N ARG A 291 -13.48 16.58 -16.00
CA ARG A 291 -13.18 17.86 -16.65
C ARG A 291 -11.67 18.06 -16.84
N ARG A 292 -11.25 18.24 -18.10
CA ARG A 292 -9.84 18.43 -18.49
C ARG A 292 -9.37 19.87 -18.31
N ASN A 293 -10.18 20.86 -18.71
CA ASN A 293 -9.79 22.27 -18.62
C ASN A 293 -9.68 22.74 -17.17
N LEU A 294 -8.56 23.35 -16.81
CA LEU A 294 -8.28 23.80 -15.44
C LEU A 294 -9.31 24.84 -14.92
N TYR A 295 -9.77 25.76 -15.77
CA TYR A 295 -10.73 26.81 -15.37
C TYR A 295 -12.17 26.29 -15.25
N GLU A 296 -12.49 25.13 -15.84
CA GLU A 296 -13.78 24.46 -15.69
C GLU A 296 -13.78 23.41 -14.59
N ASN A 297 -12.59 23.02 -14.11
CA ASN A 297 -12.39 22.00 -13.09
C ASN A 297 -12.40 22.64 -11.70
N PRO A 298 -13.47 22.48 -10.91
CA PRO A 298 -13.58 23.12 -9.60
C PRO A 298 -12.56 22.60 -8.57
N ILE A 299 -12.09 21.35 -8.70
CA ILE A 299 -10.97 20.86 -7.87
C ILE A 299 -9.71 21.65 -8.20
N ALA A 300 -9.39 21.85 -9.48
CA ALA A 300 -8.21 22.62 -9.88
C ALA A 300 -8.27 24.04 -9.29
N VAL A 301 -9.42 24.71 -9.40
CA VAL A 301 -9.63 26.05 -8.83
C VAL A 301 -9.47 26.06 -7.31
N ALA A 302 -10.13 25.15 -6.59
CA ALA A 302 -10.09 25.11 -5.13
C ALA A 302 -8.69 24.77 -4.60
N THR A 303 -8.00 23.84 -5.26
CA THR A 303 -6.63 23.46 -4.88
C THR A 303 -5.61 24.57 -5.19
N PHE A 304 -5.88 25.46 -6.14
CA PHE A 304 -5.08 26.68 -6.33
C PHE A 304 -5.19 27.58 -5.10
N GLY A 305 -6.43 27.84 -4.65
CA GLY A 305 -6.71 28.59 -3.43
C GLY A 305 -6.06 27.99 -2.18
N ALA A 306 -6.07 26.67 -2.04
CA ALA A 306 -5.38 25.95 -0.98
C ALA A 306 -3.85 26.20 -1.03
N ARG A 307 -3.25 26.08 -2.22
CA ARG A 307 -1.81 26.31 -2.42
C ARG A 307 -1.40 27.74 -2.06
N GLU A 308 -2.21 28.74 -2.38
CA GLU A 308 -1.96 30.14 -2.03
C GLU A 308 -1.95 30.37 -0.50
N LYS A 309 -2.71 29.58 0.25
CA LYS A 309 -2.72 29.59 1.71
C LYS A 309 -1.63 28.70 2.33
N GLY A 310 -0.74 28.13 1.52
CA GLY A 310 0.34 27.26 1.97
C GLY A 310 -0.09 25.84 2.31
N VAL A 311 -1.32 25.44 1.94
CA VAL A 311 -1.82 24.07 2.12
C VAL A 311 -1.31 23.19 0.98
N ILE A 312 -0.72 22.04 1.32
CA ILE A 312 -0.29 21.05 0.32
C ILE A 312 -1.49 20.16 0.00
N VAL A 313 -1.79 19.98 -1.28
CA VAL A 313 -2.82 19.05 -1.74
C VAL A 313 -2.15 17.84 -2.38
N CYS A 314 -2.39 16.65 -1.83
CA CYS A 314 -1.94 15.37 -2.34
C CYS A 314 -3.12 14.66 -3.00
N MET A 315 -3.03 14.38 -4.29
CA MET A 315 -4.10 13.78 -5.07
C MET A 315 -3.67 12.50 -5.78
N SER A 316 -4.61 11.58 -5.95
CA SER A 316 -4.43 10.36 -6.72
C SER A 316 -4.24 10.67 -8.22
N ALA A 317 -3.35 9.93 -8.89
CA ALA A 317 -3.15 10.10 -10.33
C ALA A 317 -4.31 9.54 -11.18
N GLY A 318 -5.11 8.64 -10.63
CA GLY A 318 -6.15 7.88 -11.33
C GLY A 318 -5.77 6.41 -11.54
N ASN A 319 -6.75 5.59 -11.88
CA ASN A 319 -6.59 4.13 -12.03
C ASN A 319 -6.93 3.66 -13.47
N ASP A 320 -6.77 4.53 -14.47
CA ASP A 320 -7.09 4.28 -15.88
C ASP A 320 -5.85 3.85 -16.71
N GLY A 321 -4.76 3.46 -16.07
CA GLY A 321 -3.58 2.92 -16.74
C GLY A 321 -3.89 1.58 -17.47
N PRO A 322 -2.98 1.08 -18.33
CA PRO A 322 -1.57 1.47 -18.45
C PRO A 322 -1.22 2.38 -19.62
N ASN A 323 -2.20 2.85 -20.37
CA ASN A 323 -1.94 3.69 -21.52
C ASN A 323 -1.35 5.05 -21.10
N ILE A 324 -0.50 5.61 -21.96
CA ILE A 324 0.04 6.96 -21.82
C ILE A 324 -1.11 7.97 -21.90
N ALA A 325 -0.92 9.13 -21.28
CA ALA A 325 -1.90 10.23 -21.26
C ALA A 325 -3.28 9.84 -20.66
N THR A 326 -3.29 8.91 -19.70
CA THR A 326 -4.49 8.52 -18.93
C THR A 326 -4.67 9.35 -17.65
N LEU A 327 -3.63 10.08 -17.22
CA LEU A 327 -3.66 10.96 -16.05
C LEU A 327 -4.47 12.23 -16.36
N ARG A 328 -5.68 12.32 -15.81
CA ARG A 328 -6.61 13.43 -16.07
C ARG A 328 -6.25 14.70 -15.30
N ALA A 329 -6.05 14.58 -14.00
CA ALA A 329 -5.90 15.69 -13.06
C ALA A 329 -4.48 16.29 -13.05
N GLY A 330 -3.88 16.54 -14.22
CA GLY A 330 -2.53 17.12 -14.37
C GLY A 330 -2.39 18.55 -13.83
N ILE A 331 -2.74 18.79 -12.57
CA ILE A 331 -2.88 20.07 -11.90
C ILE A 331 -1.49 20.51 -11.40
N PRO A 332 -0.95 21.63 -11.91
CA PRO A 332 0.41 22.07 -11.59
C PRO A 332 0.71 22.33 -10.11
N TRP A 333 -0.28 22.80 -9.36
CA TRP A 333 -0.16 23.24 -7.96
C TRP A 333 -0.50 22.16 -6.93
N ALA A 334 -0.82 20.95 -7.37
CA ALA A 334 -1.05 19.78 -6.51
C ALA A 334 0.06 18.73 -6.70
N VAL A 335 0.24 17.89 -5.68
CA VAL A 335 1.13 16.73 -5.73
C VAL A 335 0.32 15.52 -6.20
N VAL A 336 0.57 15.05 -7.42
CA VAL A 336 -0.14 13.95 -8.06
C VAL A 336 0.64 12.65 -7.87
N VAL A 337 -0.02 11.63 -7.32
CA VAL A 337 0.64 10.45 -6.76
C VAL A 337 0.28 9.18 -7.53
N ALA A 338 1.32 8.48 -8.01
CA ALA A 338 1.21 7.16 -8.62
C ALA A 338 1.19 6.03 -7.58
N SER A 339 0.60 4.90 -7.94
CA SER A 339 0.52 3.71 -7.09
C SER A 339 1.64 2.73 -7.40
N GLY A 340 2.40 2.34 -6.38
CA GLY A 340 3.41 1.30 -6.45
C GLY A 340 3.12 0.13 -5.50
N THR A 341 3.69 -1.04 -5.80
CA THR A 341 3.67 -2.19 -4.90
C THR A 341 4.58 -2.02 -3.69
N VAL A 342 4.31 -2.83 -2.67
CA VAL A 342 5.24 -3.13 -1.58
C VAL A 342 5.82 -4.53 -1.78
N ASP A 343 6.91 -4.83 -1.08
CA ASP A 343 7.59 -6.14 -1.00
C ASP A 343 6.80 -7.16 -0.14
N ARG A 344 5.47 -7.13 -0.22
CA ARG A 344 4.57 -8.04 0.50
C ARG A 344 3.83 -8.94 -0.49
N TRP A 345 3.83 -10.24 -0.21
CA TRP A 345 3.20 -11.26 -1.03
C TRP A 345 2.20 -12.09 -0.22
N PHE A 346 1.00 -12.33 -0.77
CA PHE A 346 -0.04 -13.15 -0.15
C PHE A 346 -0.03 -14.54 -0.77
N ALA A 347 0.47 -15.50 -0.01
CA ALA A 347 0.84 -16.82 -0.53
C ALA A 347 -0.28 -17.85 -0.37
N GLY A 348 -0.51 -18.57 -1.47
CA GLY A 348 -1.14 -19.88 -1.49
C GLY A 348 -0.06 -20.93 -1.72
N THR A 349 0.53 -21.47 -0.65
CA THR A 349 1.65 -22.41 -0.79
C THR A 349 1.12 -23.76 -1.25
N ILE A 350 1.46 -24.17 -2.47
CA ILE A 350 1.06 -25.45 -3.06
C ILE A 350 2.18 -26.46 -2.78
N THR A 351 1.85 -27.57 -2.12
CA THR A 351 2.77 -28.70 -1.94
C THR A 351 2.22 -29.90 -2.69
N LEU A 352 2.95 -30.34 -3.71
CA LEU A 352 2.63 -31.52 -4.51
C LEU A 352 2.98 -32.80 -3.73
N GLY A 353 2.31 -33.92 -4.06
CA GLY A 353 2.53 -35.20 -3.39
C GLY A 353 3.93 -35.79 -3.58
N ASN A 354 4.69 -35.28 -4.56
CA ASN A 354 6.12 -35.59 -4.73
C ASN A 354 7.04 -34.75 -3.81
N GLY A 355 6.48 -33.94 -2.92
CA GLY A 355 7.21 -33.09 -1.97
C GLY A 355 7.64 -31.73 -2.52
N LYS A 356 7.39 -31.43 -3.80
CA LYS A 356 7.72 -30.12 -4.36
C LYS A 356 6.76 -29.03 -3.88
N THR A 357 7.31 -27.87 -3.56
CA THR A 357 6.54 -26.71 -3.12
C THR A 357 6.64 -25.55 -4.11
N ILE A 358 5.51 -24.89 -4.37
CA ILE A 358 5.38 -23.68 -5.19
C ILE A 358 4.69 -22.61 -4.35
N THR A 359 5.22 -21.38 -4.41
CA THR A 359 4.64 -20.25 -3.69
C THR A 359 3.71 -19.48 -4.62
N GLY A 360 2.47 -19.94 -4.72
CA GLY A 360 1.44 -19.24 -5.50
C GLY A 360 0.94 -17.97 -4.81
N TRP A 361 0.02 -17.27 -5.47
CA TRP A 361 -0.72 -16.11 -4.96
C TRP A 361 -2.15 -16.49 -4.58
N THR A 362 -2.66 -15.97 -3.47
CA THR A 362 -4.09 -16.10 -3.13
C THR A 362 -4.55 -15.03 -2.15
N MET A 363 -5.83 -14.68 -2.23
CA MET A 363 -6.53 -13.83 -1.25
C MET A 363 -7.74 -14.54 -0.64
N PHE A 364 -7.83 -15.87 -0.73
CA PHE A 364 -8.96 -16.61 -0.17
C PHE A 364 -9.07 -16.36 1.35
N PRO A 365 -10.18 -15.79 1.86
CA PRO A 365 -10.23 -15.15 3.18
C PRO A 365 -10.43 -16.13 4.35
N ALA A 366 -10.05 -17.40 4.21
CA ALA A 366 -10.15 -18.38 5.27
C ALA A 366 -9.05 -19.45 5.21
N ARG A 367 -8.82 -20.16 6.32
CA ARG A 367 -8.00 -21.38 6.36
C ARG A 367 -8.80 -22.57 5.82
N ALA A 368 -8.96 -22.63 4.50
CA ALA A 368 -9.56 -23.80 3.86
C ALA A 368 -8.72 -25.07 4.11
N SER A 369 -9.39 -26.19 4.37
CA SER A 369 -8.74 -27.49 4.53
C SER A 369 -8.57 -28.17 3.17
N VAL A 370 -7.49 -27.83 2.47
CA VAL A 370 -7.08 -28.46 1.20
C VAL A 370 -5.83 -29.31 1.49
N ARG A 371 -6.01 -30.61 1.73
CA ARG A 371 -4.96 -31.53 2.19
C ARG A 371 -4.95 -32.81 1.35
N ASN A 372 -3.83 -33.07 0.68
CA ASN A 372 -3.55 -34.28 -0.10
C ASN A 372 -4.72 -34.69 -1.01
N LEU A 373 -5.36 -33.73 -1.65
CA LEU A 373 -6.48 -33.97 -2.55
C LEU A 373 -5.96 -34.36 -3.93
N ASN A 374 -6.74 -35.15 -4.67
CA ASN A 374 -6.40 -35.57 -6.03
C ASN A 374 -6.20 -34.34 -6.93
N LEU A 375 -5.09 -34.27 -7.66
CA LEU A 375 -4.76 -33.15 -8.54
C LEU A 375 -5.10 -33.50 -9.99
N VAL A 376 -6.01 -32.77 -10.60
CA VAL A 376 -6.57 -33.09 -11.93
C VAL A 376 -6.14 -32.07 -12.95
N TYR A 377 -5.46 -32.53 -14.00
CA TYR A 377 -5.28 -31.80 -15.24
C TYR A 377 -5.96 -32.57 -16.37
N ASN A 378 -6.98 -31.94 -16.96
CA ASN A 378 -7.67 -32.46 -18.14
C ASN A 378 -7.84 -31.31 -19.11
N GLN A 379 -7.37 -31.48 -20.34
CA GLN A 379 -7.34 -30.44 -21.36
C GLN A 379 -8.74 -29.94 -21.76
N THR A 380 -9.78 -30.76 -21.59
CA THR A 380 -11.19 -30.36 -21.79
C THR A 380 -11.71 -29.50 -20.66
N LEU A 381 -11.19 -29.68 -19.43
CA LEU A 381 -11.62 -28.96 -18.24
C LEU A 381 -10.74 -27.74 -17.93
N SER A 382 -9.51 -27.69 -18.46
CA SER A 382 -8.48 -26.74 -18.03
C SER A 382 -8.82 -25.29 -18.35
N ALA A 383 -9.73 -25.00 -19.27
CA ALA A 383 -10.22 -23.63 -19.46
C ALA A 383 -11.04 -23.11 -18.26
N CYS A 384 -11.64 -24.01 -17.47
CA CYS A 384 -12.44 -23.70 -16.28
C CYS A 384 -13.52 -22.61 -16.49
N ASN A 385 -14.10 -22.55 -17.69
CA ASN A 385 -15.05 -21.53 -18.13
C ASN A 385 -16.49 -22.07 -18.28
N SER A 386 -16.77 -23.27 -17.75
CA SER A 386 -18.10 -23.89 -17.78
C SER A 386 -18.36 -24.65 -16.48
N SER A 387 -19.41 -24.26 -15.75
CA SER A 387 -19.83 -24.98 -14.54
C SER A 387 -20.40 -26.36 -14.85
N GLU A 388 -20.95 -26.58 -16.05
CA GLU A 388 -21.40 -27.90 -16.51
C GLU A 388 -20.22 -28.87 -16.64
N LEU A 389 -19.17 -28.48 -17.36
CA LEU A 389 -17.97 -29.29 -17.52
C LEU A 389 -17.26 -29.52 -16.19
N LEU A 390 -17.15 -28.49 -15.34
CA LEU A 390 -16.51 -28.61 -14.03
C LEU A 390 -17.30 -29.49 -13.04
N ARG A 391 -18.58 -29.80 -13.29
CA ARG A 391 -19.32 -30.80 -12.50
C ARG A 391 -18.92 -32.23 -12.84
N GLU A 392 -18.36 -32.47 -14.03
CA GLU A 392 -17.80 -33.77 -14.42
C GLU A 392 -16.44 -34.05 -13.77
N ALA A 393 -15.78 -33.01 -13.22
CA ALA A 393 -14.55 -33.17 -12.48
C ALA A 393 -14.75 -34.07 -11.24
N PRO A 394 -13.77 -34.92 -10.88
CA PRO A 394 -13.86 -35.74 -9.68
C PRO A 394 -14.14 -34.90 -8.44
N SER A 395 -15.12 -35.31 -7.62
CA SER A 395 -15.36 -34.67 -6.33
C SER A 395 -14.13 -34.80 -5.42
N ASN A 396 -13.96 -33.88 -4.47
CA ASN A 396 -12.80 -33.85 -3.56
C ASN A 396 -11.43 -33.76 -4.28
N SER A 397 -11.40 -33.05 -5.41
CA SER A 397 -10.18 -32.81 -6.19
C SER A 397 -9.76 -31.33 -6.22
N ILE A 398 -8.55 -31.11 -6.70
CA ILE A 398 -8.00 -29.81 -7.09
C ILE A 398 -7.87 -29.83 -8.60
N VAL A 399 -8.51 -28.88 -9.29
CA VAL A 399 -8.39 -28.75 -10.76
C VAL A 399 -7.32 -27.73 -11.12
N ILE A 400 -6.56 -28.00 -12.18
CA ILE A 400 -5.64 -27.03 -12.79
C ILE A 400 -6.37 -26.29 -13.90
N CYS A 401 -6.41 -24.96 -13.80
CA CYS A 401 -7.09 -24.07 -14.72
C CYS A 401 -6.09 -23.14 -15.43
N ASP A 402 -6.10 -23.09 -16.75
CA ASP A 402 -5.54 -21.98 -17.52
C ASP A 402 -6.54 -20.83 -17.52
N LEU A 403 -6.10 -19.65 -17.08
CA LEU A 403 -6.95 -18.47 -17.13
C LEU A 403 -7.11 -18.01 -18.58
N THR A 404 -8.29 -18.25 -19.17
CA THR A 404 -8.65 -17.82 -20.53
C THR A 404 -9.55 -16.58 -20.57
N ASP A 405 -10.26 -16.32 -19.48
CA ASP A 405 -11.20 -15.20 -19.28
C ASP A 405 -10.83 -14.40 -18.02
N GLU A 406 -11.62 -13.40 -17.65
CA GLU A 406 -11.42 -12.67 -16.39
C GLU A 406 -11.55 -13.60 -15.17
N ILE A 407 -10.65 -13.44 -14.19
CA ILE A 407 -10.62 -14.26 -12.98
C ILE A 407 -11.95 -14.26 -12.21
N PHE A 408 -12.71 -13.16 -12.32
CA PHE A 408 -14.03 -13.05 -11.70
C PHE A 408 -14.97 -14.18 -12.16
N PHE A 409 -15.13 -14.38 -13.47
CA PHE A 409 -16.00 -15.43 -14.02
C PHE A 409 -15.50 -16.82 -13.66
N LEU A 410 -14.18 -17.06 -13.75
CA LEU A 410 -13.58 -18.33 -13.35
C LEU A 410 -13.91 -18.67 -11.89
N MET A 411 -13.82 -17.70 -10.98
CA MET A 411 -14.17 -17.91 -9.56
C MET A 411 -15.66 -18.21 -9.36
N GLU A 412 -16.54 -17.66 -10.19
CA GLU A 412 -17.97 -17.99 -10.17
C GLU A 412 -18.22 -19.43 -10.64
N TYR A 413 -17.60 -19.86 -11.75
CA TYR A 413 -17.73 -21.23 -12.24
C TYR A 413 -17.19 -22.25 -11.24
N LEU A 414 -16.03 -21.97 -10.62
CA LEU A 414 -15.48 -22.81 -9.54
C LEU A 414 -16.44 -22.90 -8.34
N SER A 415 -17.09 -21.79 -7.98
CA SER A 415 -18.08 -21.76 -6.90
C SER A 415 -19.34 -22.60 -7.18
N GLU A 416 -19.60 -22.95 -8.44
CA GLU A 416 -20.70 -23.84 -8.87
C GLU A 416 -20.27 -25.29 -9.18
N SER A 417 -18.99 -25.60 -9.00
CA SER A 417 -18.39 -26.88 -9.38
C SER A 417 -18.38 -27.92 -8.26
N ASN A 418 -18.01 -29.15 -8.59
CA ASN A 418 -17.82 -30.25 -7.64
C ASN A 418 -16.39 -30.36 -7.07
N VAL A 419 -15.45 -29.52 -7.53
CA VAL A 419 -14.08 -29.53 -7.04
C VAL A 419 -14.00 -28.93 -5.62
N LYS A 420 -12.83 -28.97 -4.98
CA LYS A 420 -12.62 -28.37 -3.65
C LYS A 420 -11.70 -27.17 -3.67
N ALA A 421 -10.80 -27.11 -4.66
CA ALA A 421 -9.93 -25.97 -4.89
C ALA A 421 -9.46 -25.95 -6.35
N ALA A 422 -8.78 -24.88 -6.74
CA ALA A 422 -8.13 -24.78 -8.03
C ALA A 422 -6.68 -24.28 -7.93
N ILE A 423 -5.85 -24.71 -8.88
CA ILE A 423 -4.56 -24.07 -9.20
C ILE A 423 -4.78 -23.33 -10.51
N ILE A 424 -4.67 -22.00 -10.49
CA ILE A 424 -4.93 -21.14 -11.64
C ILE A 424 -3.60 -20.72 -12.25
N ILE A 425 -3.46 -20.86 -13.55
CA ILE A 425 -2.27 -20.49 -14.30
C ILE A 425 -2.53 -19.14 -14.94
N SER A 426 -1.77 -18.12 -14.52
CA SER A 426 -1.84 -16.79 -15.11
C SER A 426 -0.58 -15.98 -14.81
N ASP A 427 -0.13 -15.22 -15.80
CA ASP A 427 0.89 -14.17 -15.63
C ASP A 427 0.25 -12.77 -15.55
N ASP A 428 -1.09 -12.68 -15.58
CA ASP A 428 -1.81 -11.41 -15.45
C ASP A 428 -1.59 -10.80 -14.06
N THR A 429 -0.83 -9.71 -14.04
CA THR A 429 -0.48 -9.02 -12.80
C THR A 429 -1.65 -8.22 -12.21
N SER A 430 -2.75 -8.02 -12.95
CA SER A 430 -3.95 -7.33 -12.45
C SER A 430 -4.58 -8.06 -11.25
N ILE A 431 -4.49 -9.39 -11.24
CA ILE A 431 -4.97 -10.27 -10.17
C ILE A 431 -4.29 -9.96 -8.83
N LEU A 432 -3.03 -9.52 -8.88
CA LEU A 432 -2.22 -9.21 -7.70
C LEU A 432 -2.65 -7.92 -7.00
N GLY A 433 -3.60 -7.17 -7.57
CA GLY A 433 -4.22 -6.00 -6.95
C GLY A 433 -5.59 -6.25 -6.34
N SER A 434 -6.16 -7.46 -6.46
CA SER A 434 -7.53 -7.79 -6.06
C SER A 434 -7.58 -8.65 -4.79
N THR A 435 -8.59 -8.41 -3.95
CA THR A 435 -8.93 -9.24 -2.78
C THR A 435 -10.06 -10.22 -3.05
N SER A 436 -10.68 -10.17 -4.23
CA SER A 436 -11.85 -10.99 -4.57
C SER A 436 -11.44 -12.42 -4.93
N PHE A 437 -11.36 -13.27 -3.90
CA PHE A 437 -11.09 -14.70 -4.03
C PHE A 437 -12.16 -15.48 -3.23
N PRO A 438 -13.38 -15.62 -3.77
CA PRO A 438 -14.48 -16.24 -3.04
C PRO A 438 -14.36 -17.77 -2.93
N TYR A 439 -13.46 -18.38 -3.69
CA TYR A 439 -13.29 -19.82 -3.75
C TYR A 439 -11.83 -20.20 -3.45
N PRO A 440 -11.55 -21.35 -2.77
CA PRO A 440 -10.19 -21.79 -2.49
C PRO A 440 -9.40 -21.99 -3.79
N ALA A 441 -8.44 -21.10 -4.06
CA ALA A 441 -7.59 -21.21 -5.23
C ALA A 441 -6.24 -20.55 -4.99
N ALA A 442 -5.21 -21.01 -5.70
CA ALA A 442 -3.90 -20.36 -5.75
C ALA A 442 -3.48 -20.13 -7.20
N VAL A 443 -2.98 -18.94 -7.50
CA VAL A 443 -2.49 -18.55 -8.82
C VAL A 443 -0.98 -18.82 -8.90
N ILE A 444 -0.53 -19.40 -10.00
CA ILE A 444 0.88 -19.64 -10.32
C ILE A 444 1.21 -19.08 -11.71
N SER A 445 2.47 -18.76 -11.93
CA SER A 445 2.95 -18.32 -13.24
C SER A 445 2.92 -19.44 -14.27
N ARG A 446 2.89 -19.10 -15.56
CA ARG A 446 3.01 -20.10 -16.64
C ARG A 446 4.34 -20.87 -16.57
N ARG A 447 5.39 -20.24 -16.06
CA ARG A 447 6.69 -20.90 -15.84
C ARG A 447 6.59 -22.01 -14.81
N GLU A 448 5.89 -21.76 -13.70
CA GLU A 448 5.72 -22.74 -12.64
C GLU A 448 4.74 -23.86 -13.04
N SER A 449 3.76 -23.54 -13.89
CA SER A 449 2.72 -24.50 -14.29
C SER A 449 3.26 -25.69 -15.09
N VAL A 450 4.33 -25.51 -15.87
CA VAL A 450 4.97 -26.60 -16.65
C VAL A 450 5.21 -27.82 -15.78
N GLU A 451 5.72 -27.61 -14.57
CA GLU A 451 6.04 -28.70 -13.66
C GLU A 451 4.82 -29.29 -12.96
N VAL A 452 3.85 -28.44 -12.60
CA VAL A 452 2.60 -28.89 -11.97
C VAL A 452 1.80 -29.76 -12.93
N ILE A 453 1.68 -29.34 -14.19
CA ILE A 453 1.02 -30.10 -15.25
C ILE A 453 1.76 -31.41 -15.51
N ASN A 454 3.09 -31.37 -15.66
CA ASN A 454 3.88 -32.58 -15.86
C ASN A 454 3.71 -33.59 -14.72
N TYR A 455 3.67 -33.12 -13.47
CA TYR A 455 3.41 -33.97 -12.31
C TYR A 455 2.00 -34.57 -12.34
N ALA A 456 0.98 -33.75 -12.62
CA ALA A 456 -0.42 -34.18 -12.67
C ALA A 456 -0.69 -35.21 -13.80
N SER A 457 -0.05 -35.06 -14.97
CA SER A 457 -0.29 -35.95 -16.11
C SER A 457 0.49 -37.26 -16.07
N ASN A 458 1.66 -37.31 -15.42
CA ASN A 458 2.56 -38.47 -15.47
C ASN A 458 2.61 -39.28 -14.17
N THR A 459 1.79 -38.95 -13.18
CA THR A 459 1.71 -39.67 -11.90
C THR A 459 0.39 -40.43 -11.82
N ALA A 460 0.40 -41.66 -11.31
CA ALA A 460 -0.81 -42.49 -11.24
C ALA A 460 -1.88 -41.95 -10.25
N ALA A 461 -1.44 -41.34 -9.15
CA ALA A 461 -2.29 -40.73 -8.12
C ALA A 461 -1.71 -39.38 -7.68
N PRO A 462 -1.74 -38.36 -8.56
CA PRO A 462 -1.21 -37.05 -8.25
C PRO A 462 -2.03 -36.41 -7.14
N SER A 463 -1.37 -35.77 -6.18
CA SER A 463 -2.06 -35.07 -5.10
C SER A 463 -1.41 -33.73 -4.79
N ALA A 464 -2.18 -32.83 -4.21
CA ALA A 464 -1.67 -31.55 -3.75
C ALA A 464 -2.35 -31.07 -2.46
N THR A 465 -1.63 -30.20 -1.77
CA THR A 465 -2.04 -29.48 -0.56
C THR A 465 -1.88 -27.99 -0.83
N ILE A 466 -2.83 -27.16 -0.39
CA ILE A 466 -2.74 -25.70 -0.51
C ILE A 466 -2.87 -25.08 0.88
N ASP A 467 -1.87 -24.29 1.30
CA ASP A 467 -1.90 -23.48 2.52
C ASP A 467 -2.27 -22.03 2.21
N PHE A 468 -3.27 -21.51 2.91
CA PHE A 468 -3.79 -20.14 2.80
C PHE A 468 -3.36 -19.27 3.99
N GLN A 469 -3.68 -17.97 3.94
CA GLN A 469 -3.39 -17.00 5.00
C GLN A 469 -1.90 -16.86 5.33
N ARG A 470 -1.04 -16.97 4.31
CA ARG A 470 0.39 -16.72 4.43
C ARG A 470 0.74 -15.37 3.87
N THR A 471 1.50 -14.59 4.63
CA THR A 471 2.05 -13.31 4.18
C THR A 471 3.57 -13.40 4.21
N ILE A 472 4.19 -13.17 3.06
CA ILE A 472 5.64 -13.19 2.87
C ILE A 472 6.08 -11.73 2.69
N ILE A 473 7.18 -11.34 3.33
CA ILE A 473 7.82 -10.05 3.14
C ILE A 473 9.24 -10.28 2.63
N GLY A 474 9.64 -9.56 1.60
CA GLY A 474 10.99 -9.59 1.07
C GLY A 474 11.06 -9.46 -0.45
N PRO A 475 12.26 -9.60 -1.02
CA PRO A 475 12.49 -9.41 -2.45
C PRO A 475 11.91 -10.54 -3.33
N GLU A 476 11.50 -11.65 -2.72
CA GLU A 476 10.92 -12.82 -3.39
C GLU A 476 9.50 -13.07 -2.85
N PRO A 477 8.56 -13.54 -3.68
CA PRO A 477 8.72 -13.92 -5.09
C PRO A 477 8.64 -12.73 -6.07
N ARG A 478 8.57 -11.49 -5.58
CA ARG A 478 8.42 -10.30 -6.42
C ARG A 478 9.26 -9.11 -5.93
N VAL A 479 9.95 -8.50 -6.87
CA VAL A 479 10.70 -7.24 -6.70
C VAL A 479 9.74 -6.07 -6.41
N ALA A 480 10.16 -5.15 -5.54
CA ALA A 480 9.36 -3.98 -5.15
C ALA A 480 10.22 -2.73 -4.82
N PRO A 481 9.67 -1.52 -4.97
CA PRO A 481 8.36 -1.25 -5.57
C PRO A 481 8.40 -1.46 -7.08
N ALA A 482 7.24 -1.78 -7.64
CA ALA A 482 6.97 -1.76 -9.07
C ALA A 482 5.69 -0.93 -9.31
N LEU A 483 5.59 -0.28 -10.47
CA LEU A 483 4.47 0.59 -10.83
C LEU A 483 3.19 -0.23 -11.05
N ALA A 484 2.14 0.20 -10.34
CA ALA A 484 0.73 -0.01 -10.61
C ALA A 484 0.38 -0.32 -12.08
N GLY A 485 -0.10 -1.51 -12.43
CA GLY A 485 -0.64 -1.74 -13.78
C GLY A 485 -1.72 -0.71 -14.13
N SER A 486 -2.70 -0.55 -13.24
CA SER A 486 -3.79 0.43 -13.36
C SER A 486 -3.39 1.88 -13.08
N SER A 487 -2.21 2.20 -12.53
CA SER A 487 -1.88 3.58 -12.14
C SER A 487 -1.82 4.51 -13.36
N SER A 488 -2.66 5.53 -13.45
CA SER A 488 -2.68 6.43 -14.62
C SER A 488 -1.30 7.06 -14.91
N ARG A 489 -0.99 7.20 -16.20
CA ARG A 489 0.30 7.70 -16.71
C ARG A 489 0.13 9.04 -17.41
N GLY A 490 1.12 9.92 -17.28
CA GLY A 490 1.19 11.19 -17.97
C GLY A 490 1.49 11.05 -19.47
N PRO A 491 1.66 12.17 -20.21
CA PRO A 491 1.55 13.55 -19.72
C PRO A 491 0.15 13.88 -19.18
N GLY A 492 0.05 14.85 -18.27
CA GLY A 492 -1.23 15.20 -17.65
C GLY A 492 -2.18 15.90 -18.61
N GLN A 493 -3.41 15.39 -18.77
CA GLN A 493 -4.39 15.93 -19.73
C GLN A 493 -4.81 17.37 -19.43
N ALA A 494 -4.82 17.79 -18.15
CA ALA A 494 -5.20 19.15 -17.78
C ALA A 494 -4.11 20.20 -18.07
N TYR A 495 -2.84 19.80 -17.98
CA TYR A 495 -1.69 20.63 -18.31
C TYR A 495 -0.45 19.77 -18.54
N GLU A 496 -0.01 19.67 -19.78
CA GLU A 496 1.11 18.82 -20.18
C GLU A 496 2.50 19.48 -19.98
N GLY A 497 2.56 20.81 -19.79
CA GLY A 497 3.81 21.56 -19.67
C GLY A 497 4.63 21.24 -18.41
N ILE A 498 4.08 20.48 -17.47
CA ILE A 498 4.76 19.98 -16.26
C ILE A 498 4.60 18.45 -16.22
N LEU A 499 5.70 17.75 -15.94
CA LEU A 499 5.70 16.30 -15.82
C LEU A 499 4.79 15.84 -14.68
N LYS A 500 3.88 14.92 -14.98
CA LYS A 500 3.01 14.22 -14.02
C LYS A 500 3.00 12.71 -14.32
N PRO A 501 2.80 11.84 -13.32
CA PRO A 501 2.65 12.13 -11.89
C PRO A 501 3.96 12.67 -11.28
N ASP A 502 3.90 13.20 -10.06
CA ASP A 502 5.08 13.81 -9.41
C ASP A 502 5.97 12.77 -8.73
N ILE A 503 5.34 11.78 -8.12
CA ILE A 503 5.97 10.82 -7.22
C ILE A 503 5.11 9.55 -7.12
N MET A 504 5.73 8.44 -6.75
CA MET A 504 5.07 7.16 -6.48
C MET A 504 5.09 6.83 -4.98
N ALA A 505 4.04 6.20 -4.48
CA ALA A 505 3.93 5.72 -3.12
C ALA A 505 3.21 4.37 -3.05
N PRO A 506 3.26 3.65 -1.90
CA PRO A 506 2.58 2.38 -1.74
C PRO A 506 1.07 2.52 -1.97
N GLY A 507 0.52 1.73 -2.89
CA GLY A 507 -0.91 1.78 -3.20
C GLY A 507 -1.51 0.48 -3.71
N VAL A 508 -0.78 -0.64 -3.65
CA VAL A 508 -1.33 -1.96 -4.01
C VAL A 508 -1.52 -2.78 -2.74
N LEU A 509 -2.76 -3.23 -2.52
CA LEU A 509 -3.22 -4.02 -1.38
C LEU A 509 -2.68 -3.47 -0.06
N ILE A 510 -3.02 -2.24 0.28
CA ILE A 510 -2.65 -1.59 1.54
C ILE A 510 -3.68 -1.95 2.61
N LEU A 511 -3.20 -2.41 3.78
CA LEU A 511 -4.07 -2.75 4.91
C LEU A 511 -4.34 -1.46 5.70
N ALA A 512 -5.60 -1.11 5.87
CA ALA A 512 -6.01 0.03 6.68
C ALA A 512 -7.41 -0.18 7.25
N ALA A 513 -7.84 0.72 8.14
CA ALA A 513 -9.16 0.63 8.76
C ALA A 513 -10.26 0.70 7.70
N TYR A 514 -11.39 0.08 7.98
CA TYR A 514 -12.54 0.05 7.09
C TYR A 514 -13.84 0.19 7.89
N SER A 515 -14.91 0.59 7.21
CA SER A 515 -16.23 0.60 7.83
C SER A 515 -16.72 -0.86 7.94
N PRO A 516 -17.06 -1.37 9.14
CA PRO A 516 -17.59 -2.72 9.27
C PRO A 516 -18.97 -2.88 8.61
N ASN A 517 -19.63 -1.76 8.32
CA ASN A 517 -20.93 -1.67 7.64
C ASN A 517 -20.77 -1.30 6.15
N ALA A 518 -19.55 -1.33 5.62
CA ALA A 518 -19.31 -1.13 4.19
C ALA A 518 -20.14 -2.11 3.36
N ILE A 519 -20.64 -1.62 2.22
CA ILE A 519 -21.49 -2.41 1.33
C ILE A 519 -20.65 -3.40 0.52
N ASP A 520 -19.44 -3.00 0.11
CA ASP A 520 -18.51 -3.87 -0.60
C ASP A 520 -17.69 -4.70 0.39
N THR A 521 -18.05 -5.97 0.50
CA THR A 521 -17.49 -6.90 1.48
C THR A 521 -16.94 -8.15 0.80
N PRO A 522 -15.77 -8.65 1.24
CA PRO A 522 -15.28 -9.95 0.81
C PRO A 522 -16.32 -11.04 1.07
N ARG A 523 -16.36 -12.05 0.20
CA ARG A 523 -17.30 -13.18 0.35
C ARG A 523 -16.59 -14.53 0.25
N ILE A 524 -17.22 -15.57 0.79
CA ILE A 524 -16.87 -16.98 0.57
C ILE A 524 -18.05 -17.64 -0.16
N GLY A 525 -17.76 -18.26 -1.30
CA GLY A 525 -18.79 -18.73 -2.22
C GLY A 525 -19.72 -17.59 -2.65
N LYS A 526 -20.97 -17.92 -2.97
CA LYS A 526 -21.96 -16.95 -3.48
C LYS A 526 -22.68 -16.13 -2.40
N ASN A 527 -22.82 -16.69 -1.20
CA ASN A 527 -23.85 -16.24 -0.25
C ASN A 527 -23.30 -15.91 1.15
N VAL A 528 -21.99 -16.05 1.39
CA VAL A 528 -21.40 -15.74 2.70
C VAL A 528 -20.59 -14.46 2.59
N PHE A 529 -21.20 -13.32 2.93
CA PHE A 529 -20.54 -12.02 2.99
C PHE A 529 -19.84 -11.85 4.34
N LEU A 530 -18.64 -11.27 4.33
CA LEU A 530 -17.78 -11.11 5.51
C LEU A 530 -17.57 -9.63 5.83
N SER A 531 -17.76 -9.23 7.08
CA SER A 531 -17.34 -7.91 7.54
C SER A 531 -15.91 -7.94 8.08
N THR A 532 -15.23 -6.79 8.06
CA THR A 532 -13.91 -6.61 8.66
C THR A 532 -13.70 -5.15 9.06
N ASP A 533 -13.00 -4.93 10.18
CA ASP A 533 -12.57 -3.60 10.62
C ASP A 533 -11.34 -3.11 9.85
N TYR A 534 -10.62 -4.02 9.18
CA TYR A 534 -9.43 -3.72 8.38
C TYR A 534 -9.46 -4.47 7.06
N THR A 535 -9.25 -3.75 5.96
CA THR A 535 -9.27 -4.34 4.62
C THR A 535 -8.07 -3.95 3.77
N LEU A 536 -7.80 -4.74 2.73
CA LEU A 536 -6.74 -4.51 1.76
C LEU A 536 -7.37 -3.87 0.50
N LEU A 537 -6.98 -2.64 0.17
CA LEU A 537 -7.41 -1.97 -1.05
C LEU A 537 -6.22 -1.59 -1.94
N SER A 538 -6.49 -1.50 -3.24
CA SER A 538 -5.51 -1.11 -4.26
C SER A 538 -5.99 0.10 -5.04
N GLY A 539 -5.09 1.03 -5.32
CA GLY A 539 -5.31 2.19 -6.17
C GLY A 539 -4.38 3.33 -5.83
N THR A 540 -4.34 4.32 -6.73
CA THR A 540 -3.71 5.62 -6.45
C THR A 540 -4.38 6.34 -5.27
N SER A 541 -5.64 6.01 -4.96
CA SER A 541 -6.34 6.43 -3.76
C SER A 541 -5.63 6.07 -2.46
N MET A 542 -4.94 4.91 -2.39
CA MET A 542 -4.16 4.50 -1.22
C MET A 542 -2.75 5.10 -1.23
N ALA A 543 -2.23 5.47 -2.40
CA ALA A 543 -0.91 6.09 -2.53
C ALA A 543 -0.92 7.58 -2.10
N ALA A 544 -1.96 8.33 -2.46
CA ALA A 544 -2.13 9.74 -2.09
C ALA A 544 -2.04 10.01 -0.56
N PRO A 545 -2.73 9.28 0.34
CA PRO A 545 -2.64 9.48 1.78
C PRO A 545 -1.26 9.11 2.35
N HIS A 546 -0.49 8.21 1.72
CA HIS A 546 0.90 8.01 2.13
C HIS A 546 1.72 9.28 1.93
N ILE A 547 1.59 9.94 0.78
CA ILE A 547 2.27 11.21 0.51
C ILE A 547 1.74 12.34 1.41
N ALA A 548 0.43 12.39 1.67
CA ALA A 548 -0.14 13.35 2.61
C ALA A 548 0.47 13.19 4.02
N GLY A 549 0.63 11.94 4.48
CA GLY A 549 1.30 11.65 5.74
C GLY A 549 2.78 12.04 5.75
N VAL A 550 3.55 11.72 4.69
CA VAL A 550 4.96 12.16 4.58
C VAL A 550 5.06 13.69 4.59
N ALA A 551 4.20 14.37 3.84
CA ALA A 551 4.14 15.83 3.80
C ALA A 551 3.79 16.42 5.18
N ALA A 552 2.90 15.78 5.94
CA ALA A 552 2.58 16.17 7.31
C ALA A 552 3.78 16.03 8.25
N LEU A 553 4.51 14.91 8.17
CA LEU A 553 5.73 14.72 8.95
C LEU A 553 6.80 15.78 8.59
N LEU A 554 7.00 16.05 7.30
CA LEU A 554 7.93 17.09 6.84
C LEU A 554 7.50 18.48 7.31
N LYS A 555 6.20 18.79 7.28
CA LYS A 555 5.67 20.06 7.78
C LYS A 555 5.92 20.23 9.29
N ALA A 556 5.78 19.16 10.07
CA ALA A 556 6.10 19.17 11.49
C ALA A 556 7.62 19.36 11.74
N ALA A 557 8.48 18.67 10.99
CA ALA A 557 9.94 18.78 11.14
C ALA A 557 10.54 20.07 10.56
N ARG A 558 9.84 20.71 9.62
CA ARG A 558 10.23 21.95 8.93
C ARG A 558 9.03 22.92 8.80
N PRO A 559 8.54 23.50 9.92
CA PRO A 559 7.36 24.35 9.92
C PRO A 559 7.48 25.59 9.01
N GLU A 560 8.70 26.07 8.78
CA GLU A 560 9.03 27.23 7.95
C GLU A 560 9.02 26.94 6.45
N TRP A 561 9.05 25.66 6.04
CA TRP A 561 9.05 25.31 4.62
C TRP A 561 7.72 25.64 3.97
N SER A 562 7.83 26.17 2.74
CA SER A 562 6.70 26.35 1.85
C SER A 562 6.15 24.99 1.38
N ALA A 563 4.92 25.01 0.87
CA ALA A 563 4.33 23.85 0.20
C ALA A 563 5.20 23.34 -0.98
N ALA A 564 5.87 24.24 -1.70
CA ALA A 564 6.77 23.90 -2.80
C ALA A 564 8.08 23.28 -2.31
N ALA A 565 8.64 23.76 -1.20
CA ALA A 565 9.85 23.19 -0.62
C ALA A 565 9.62 21.76 -0.11
N ILE A 566 8.50 21.49 0.57
CA ILE A 566 8.13 20.13 1.01
C ILE A 566 7.92 19.19 -0.18
N GLN A 567 7.17 19.65 -1.20
CA GLN A 567 6.99 18.89 -2.45
C GLN A 567 8.33 18.60 -3.13
N SER A 568 9.20 19.60 -3.25
CA SER A 568 10.53 19.44 -3.83
C SER A 568 11.39 18.47 -3.07
N ALA A 569 11.36 18.51 -1.73
CA ALA A 569 12.13 17.59 -0.90
C ALA A 569 11.73 16.14 -1.20
N MET A 570 10.43 15.83 -1.19
CA MET A 570 9.94 14.48 -1.51
C MET A 570 10.32 14.03 -2.92
N MET A 571 10.20 14.91 -3.93
CA MET A 571 10.49 14.56 -5.32
C MET A 571 11.98 14.36 -5.55
N THR A 572 12.83 15.27 -5.08
CA THR A 572 14.26 15.25 -5.41
C THR A 572 15.06 14.18 -4.69
N THR A 573 14.52 13.64 -3.59
CA THR A 573 15.11 12.53 -2.84
C THR A 573 14.44 11.20 -3.12
N ALA A 574 13.39 11.15 -3.96
CA ALA A 574 12.70 9.93 -4.33
C ALA A 574 13.66 8.88 -4.90
N ASN A 575 13.42 7.62 -4.54
CA ASN A 575 14.19 6.49 -5.02
C ASN A 575 13.59 5.98 -6.35
N HIS A 576 14.39 5.97 -7.40
CA HIS A 576 13.99 5.44 -8.72
C HIS A 576 14.43 3.99 -8.93
N PHE A 577 14.98 3.36 -7.88
CA PHE A 577 15.37 1.96 -7.86
C PHE A 577 14.47 1.12 -6.96
N ASP A 578 14.35 -0.16 -7.30
CA ASP A 578 13.73 -1.18 -6.47
C ASP A 578 14.66 -1.72 -5.38
N ASN A 579 14.16 -2.69 -4.60
CA ASN A 579 14.90 -3.37 -3.54
C ASN A 579 16.08 -4.23 -4.05
N THR A 580 16.16 -4.53 -5.35
CA THR A 580 17.32 -5.16 -6.01
C THR A 580 18.32 -4.15 -6.58
N LYS A 581 18.10 -2.86 -6.33
CA LYS A 581 18.90 -1.73 -6.85
C LYS A 581 18.84 -1.60 -8.37
N GLN A 582 17.82 -2.18 -9.00
CA GLN A 582 17.53 -2.00 -10.42
C GLN A 582 16.48 -0.91 -10.61
N PRO A 583 16.39 -0.27 -11.79
CA PRO A 583 15.34 0.72 -12.04
C PRO A 583 13.96 0.11 -11.84
N ILE A 584 13.08 0.86 -11.16
CA ILE A 584 11.69 0.44 -10.89
C ILE A 584 11.02 -0.04 -12.18
N LYS A 585 10.29 -1.15 -12.10
CA LYS A 585 9.62 -1.79 -13.23
C LYS A 585 8.16 -1.40 -13.34
N ASP A 586 7.62 -1.46 -14.55
CA ASP A 586 6.19 -1.36 -14.85
C ASP A 586 5.55 -2.74 -14.90
N MET A 587 4.51 -2.97 -14.09
CA MET A 587 3.84 -4.27 -13.96
C MET A 587 2.79 -4.52 -15.04
N ALA A 588 2.39 -3.50 -15.81
CA ALA A 588 1.34 -3.64 -16.81
C ALA A 588 1.75 -4.47 -18.03
N PHE A 589 3.04 -4.70 -18.23
CA PHE A 589 3.58 -5.30 -19.44
C PHE A 589 4.39 -6.54 -19.07
N ASP A 590 4.14 -7.66 -19.75
CA ASP A 590 4.81 -8.96 -19.56
C ASP A 590 6.35 -8.92 -19.66
N SER A 591 6.89 -7.84 -20.24
CA SER A 591 8.33 -7.61 -20.37
C SER A 591 8.97 -6.90 -19.18
N TYR A 592 8.21 -6.56 -18.12
CA TYR A 592 8.69 -5.83 -16.93
C TYR A 592 9.64 -4.68 -17.31
N ARG A 593 9.14 -3.80 -18.19
CA ARG A 593 9.91 -2.67 -18.72
C ARG A 593 10.26 -1.71 -17.58
N VAL A 594 11.33 -0.94 -17.75
CA VAL A 594 11.65 0.13 -16.80
C VAL A 594 10.50 1.14 -16.80
N ALA A 595 10.02 1.51 -15.61
CA ALA A 595 8.94 2.46 -15.47
C ALA A 595 9.42 3.86 -15.82
N SER A 596 8.65 4.52 -16.69
CA SER A 596 8.91 5.89 -17.13
C SER A 596 8.65 6.90 -16.02
N PRO A 597 9.32 8.07 -15.99
CA PRO A 597 8.86 9.20 -15.20
C PRO A 597 7.42 9.64 -15.51
N LEU A 598 6.86 9.29 -16.68
CA LEU A 598 5.42 9.46 -16.96
C LEU A 598 4.52 8.52 -16.13
N GLY A 599 5.08 7.48 -15.51
CA GLY A 599 4.36 6.56 -14.61
C GLY A 599 4.75 6.71 -13.13
N ILE A 600 6.04 6.92 -12.83
CA ILE A 600 6.54 6.99 -11.44
C ILE A 600 6.92 8.41 -10.99
N GLY A 601 6.84 9.39 -11.87
CA GLY A 601 7.34 10.74 -11.60
C GLY A 601 8.82 10.72 -11.25
N SER A 602 9.14 11.22 -10.06
CA SER A 602 10.52 11.24 -9.55
C SER A 602 11.00 9.89 -9.01
N GLY A 603 10.08 8.96 -8.73
CA GLY A 603 10.34 7.65 -8.12
C GLY A 603 9.47 7.39 -6.89
N GLN A 604 9.77 6.31 -6.17
CA GLN A 604 9.18 5.98 -4.88
C GLN A 604 9.61 7.00 -3.81
N VAL A 605 8.67 7.51 -3.03
CA VAL A 605 8.97 8.41 -1.90
C VAL A 605 9.95 7.78 -0.90
N ASP A 606 10.95 8.57 -0.49
CA ASP A 606 11.89 8.23 0.59
C ASP A 606 11.77 9.28 1.70
N PRO A 607 10.97 9.02 2.75
CA PRO A 607 10.71 9.98 3.82
C PRO A 607 11.96 10.38 4.59
N SER A 608 12.87 9.44 4.83
CA SER A 608 14.08 9.69 5.62
C SER A 608 15.04 10.61 4.88
N ARG A 609 15.22 10.42 3.56
CA ARG A 609 16.05 11.34 2.76
C ARG A 609 15.37 12.69 2.56
N ALA A 610 14.04 12.74 2.46
CA ALA A 610 13.29 13.99 2.27
C ALA A 610 13.40 14.97 3.46
N LEU A 611 13.78 14.51 4.66
CA LEU A 611 14.01 15.36 5.83
C LEU A 611 15.20 16.33 5.64
N ASP A 612 16.20 15.91 4.89
CA ASP A 612 17.43 16.66 4.64
C ASP A 612 17.85 16.52 3.16
N PRO A 613 17.15 17.21 2.23
CA PRO A 613 17.32 17.04 0.80
C PRO A 613 18.55 17.80 0.24
N GLY A 614 19.21 18.65 1.04
CA GLY A 614 20.29 19.53 0.60
C GLY A 614 19.79 20.75 -0.17
N LEU A 615 19.13 20.56 -1.32
CA LEU A 615 18.55 21.66 -2.12
C LEU A 615 17.04 21.47 -2.32
N VAL A 616 16.30 22.59 -2.43
CA VAL A 616 14.88 22.59 -2.82
C VAL A 616 14.58 23.58 -3.94
N TYR A 617 13.65 23.20 -4.81
CA TYR A 617 13.04 24.03 -5.85
C TYR A 617 11.81 24.73 -5.25
N ASP A 618 12.06 25.85 -4.59
CA ASP A 618 11.00 26.62 -3.94
C ASP A 618 10.22 27.48 -4.96
N SER A 619 8.93 27.69 -4.72
CA SER A 619 8.04 28.49 -5.57
C SER A 619 7.00 29.20 -4.71
N SER A 620 6.75 30.47 -5.04
CA SER A 620 5.75 31.31 -4.38
C SER A 620 4.37 31.16 -5.05
N PRO A 621 3.28 31.57 -4.37
CA PRO A 621 1.96 31.68 -5.00
C PRO A 621 1.98 32.49 -6.31
N GLN A 622 2.76 33.57 -6.36
CA GLN A 622 2.88 34.40 -7.57
C GLN A 622 3.52 33.66 -8.75
N ASP A 623 4.37 32.66 -8.51
CA ASP A 623 4.94 31.85 -9.59
C ASP A 623 3.86 30.98 -10.27
N PHE A 624 2.90 30.45 -9.50
CA PHE A 624 1.75 29.74 -10.04
C PHE A 624 0.76 30.69 -10.73
N VAL A 625 0.57 31.91 -10.21
CA VAL A 625 -0.18 32.97 -10.92
C VAL A 625 0.45 33.23 -12.29
N ASN A 626 1.76 33.45 -12.35
CA ASN A 626 2.47 33.71 -13.61
C ASN A 626 2.34 32.54 -14.61
N LEU A 627 2.30 31.29 -14.10
CA LEU A 627 2.00 30.10 -14.89
C LEU A 627 0.61 30.18 -15.51
N VAL A 628 -0.43 30.42 -14.71
CA VAL A 628 -1.81 30.53 -15.22
C VAL A 628 -1.94 31.70 -16.21
N CYS A 629 -1.34 32.86 -15.92
CA CYS A 629 -1.32 34.00 -16.83
C CYS A 629 -0.59 33.72 -18.17
N SER A 630 0.25 32.68 -18.24
CA SER A 630 0.92 32.26 -19.48
C SER A 630 0.12 31.27 -20.30
N MET A 631 -0.99 30.75 -19.75
CA MET A 631 -1.91 29.88 -20.47
C MET A 631 -2.75 30.74 -21.42
N ASN A 632 -3.12 30.21 -22.57
CA ASN A 632 -3.95 30.90 -23.58
C ASN A 632 -5.43 30.96 -23.16
N PHE A 633 -5.70 31.38 -21.93
CA PHE A 633 -7.04 31.55 -21.37
C PHE A 633 -7.55 32.97 -21.59
N SER A 634 -8.87 33.13 -21.67
CA SER A 634 -9.50 34.45 -21.61
C SER A 634 -9.22 35.11 -20.26
N ARG A 635 -9.48 36.42 -20.16
CA ARG A 635 -9.37 37.14 -18.88
C ARG A 635 -10.30 36.52 -17.82
N GLU A 636 -11.53 36.21 -18.19
CA GLU A 636 -12.54 35.62 -17.32
C GLU A 636 -12.10 34.23 -16.86
N GLN A 637 -11.63 33.37 -17.78
CA GLN A 637 -11.13 32.04 -17.46
C GLN A 637 -9.91 32.09 -16.52
N THR A 638 -8.98 33.02 -16.77
CA THR A 638 -7.84 33.27 -15.89
C THR A 638 -8.32 33.67 -14.49
N GLN A 639 -9.25 34.63 -14.41
CA GLN A 639 -9.83 35.11 -13.15
C GLN A 639 -10.62 34.04 -12.41
N THR A 640 -11.20 33.04 -13.09
CA THR A 640 -11.83 31.89 -12.43
C THR A 640 -10.85 31.12 -11.55
N ILE A 641 -9.58 31.00 -11.98
CA ILE A 641 -8.55 30.27 -11.24
C ILE A 641 -7.87 31.18 -10.21
N ILE A 642 -7.32 32.31 -10.66
CA ILE A 642 -6.45 33.15 -9.81
C ILE A 642 -7.21 34.23 -9.04
N ARG A 643 -8.49 34.50 -9.37
CA ARG A 643 -9.30 35.60 -8.84
C ARG A 643 -8.83 36.98 -9.33
N SER A 644 -9.49 38.07 -8.92
CA SER A 644 -9.30 39.41 -9.51
C SER A 644 -8.10 40.21 -8.99
N SER A 645 -7.38 39.72 -7.98
CA SER A 645 -6.39 40.52 -7.22
C SER A 645 -4.95 40.44 -7.72
N TYR A 646 -4.66 39.70 -8.81
CA TYR A 646 -3.29 39.37 -9.21
C TYR A 646 -2.79 40.03 -10.49
N ASN A 647 -1.47 40.26 -10.51
CA ASN A 647 -0.75 40.90 -11.60
C ASN A 647 -0.19 39.85 -12.58
N CYS A 648 -0.59 39.91 -13.85
CA CYS A 648 -0.12 39.03 -14.94
C CYS A 648 1.04 39.62 -15.78
N SER A 649 1.70 40.70 -15.35
CA SER A 649 2.76 41.39 -16.11
C SER A 649 4.01 40.54 -16.38
N ARG A 650 4.22 39.44 -15.66
CA ARG A 650 5.37 38.54 -15.81
C ARG A 650 4.94 37.09 -16.11
N ALA A 651 3.92 36.93 -16.95
CA ALA A 651 3.44 35.63 -17.40
C ALA A 651 4.60 34.74 -17.91
N THR A 652 4.70 33.51 -17.41
CA THR A 652 5.69 32.53 -17.85
C THR A 652 5.25 31.10 -17.57
N SER A 653 5.48 30.19 -18.53
CA SER A 653 5.21 28.76 -18.36
C SER A 653 6.38 27.99 -17.72
N ASP A 654 7.51 28.66 -17.48
CA ASP A 654 8.73 28.05 -16.93
C ASP A 654 8.72 28.07 -15.39
N LEU A 655 7.75 27.36 -14.80
CA LEU A 655 7.62 27.21 -13.36
C LEU A 655 8.89 26.56 -12.77
N ASN A 656 9.31 27.03 -11.58
CA ASN A 656 10.47 26.47 -10.88
C ASN A 656 10.15 25.10 -10.26
N TYR A 657 10.09 24.07 -11.10
CA TYR A 657 9.60 22.74 -10.78
C TYR A 657 10.74 21.69 -10.78
N PRO A 658 10.74 20.70 -9.87
CA PRO A 658 11.82 19.72 -9.72
C PRO A 658 11.83 18.59 -10.78
N SER A 659 11.27 18.84 -11.97
CA SER A 659 11.29 17.92 -13.11
C SER A 659 11.26 18.69 -14.45
N PHE A 660 11.55 17.96 -15.54
CA PHE A 660 11.63 18.54 -16.88
C PHE A 660 10.86 17.67 -17.88
N ILE A 661 9.98 18.29 -18.66
CA ILE A 661 9.30 17.67 -19.78
C ILE A 661 9.47 18.51 -21.05
N ALA A 662 9.95 17.89 -22.10
CA ALA A 662 10.09 18.48 -23.43
C ALA A 662 9.14 17.78 -24.39
N LEU A 663 8.18 18.54 -24.92
CA LEU A 663 7.10 18.03 -25.74
C LEU A 663 7.34 18.29 -27.23
N PHE A 664 6.72 17.48 -28.08
CA PHE A 664 6.61 17.73 -29.51
C PHE A 664 5.22 17.31 -30.02
N SER A 665 4.72 18.00 -31.04
CA SER A 665 3.47 17.66 -31.71
C SER A 665 3.69 16.75 -32.92
N PHE A 666 2.62 16.20 -33.49
CA PHE A 666 2.66 15.38 -34.69
C PHE A 666 3.29 16.12 -35.87
N GLU A 667 2.98 17.40 -36.04
CA GLU A 667 3.51 18.26 -37.11
C GLU A 667 5.02 18.47 -36.98
N GLN A 668 5.57 18.30 -35.77
CA GLN A 668 6.99 18.44 -35.49
C GLN A 668 7.77 17.12 -35.62
N ARG A 669 7.13 16.05 -36.12
CA ARG A 669 7.78 14.77 -36.37
C ARG A 669 8.96 14.95 -37.32
N GLY A 670 10.12 14.40 -36.92
CA GLY A 670 11.37 14.49 -37.67
C GLY A 670 12.11 15.82 -37.53
N MET A 671 11.49 16.87 -36.95
CA MET A 671 12.12 18.17 -36.72
C MET A 671 13.06 18.13 -35.50
N THR A 672 14.13 18.93 -35.56
CA THR A 672 14.99 19.17 -34.39
C THR A 672 14.44 20.35 -33.60
N LEU A 673 14.18 20.14 -32.31
CA LEU A 673 13.57 21.09 -31.40
C LEU A 673 14.54 21.41 -30.25
N THR A 674 14.29 22.53 -29.58
CA THR A 674 15.05 22.91 -28.38
C THR A 674 14.12 23.48 -27.33
N LYS A 675 14.15 22.89 -26.13
CA LYS A 675 13.42 23.40 -24.96
C LYS A 675 14.41 23.87 -23.91
N LYS A 676 14.22 25.09 -23.41
CA LYS A 676 15.04 25.71 -22.36
C LYS A 676 14.23 25.87 -21.09
N PHE A 677 14.87 25.62 -19.96
CA PHE A 677 14.31 25.73 -18.61
C PHE A 677 15.24 26.54 -17.73
N LYS A 678 14.70 27.42 -16.90
CA LYS A 678 15.40 28.15 -15.86
C LYS A 678 14.94 27.62 -14.52
N ARG A 679 15.90 27.35 -13.63
CA ARG A 679 15.61 26.85 -12.28
C ARG A 679 16.37 27.66 -11.25
N THR A 680 15.74 27.82 -10.11
CA THR A 680 16.33 28.40 -8.90
C THR A 680 16.28 27.35 -7.81
N VAL A 681 17.42 27.00 -7.25
CA VAL A 681 17.52 26.08 -6.11
C VAL A 681 17.96 26.85 -4.88
N THR A 682 17.40 26.49 -3.74
CA THR A 682 17.71 27.06 -2.43
C THR A 682 18.43 26.00 -1.60
N ASN A 683 19.58 26.34 -1.03
CA ASN A 683 20.28 25.45 -0.09
C ASN A 683 19.52 25.38 1.24
N VAL A 684 19.12 24.19 1.66
CA VAL A 684 18.49 23.95 2.97
C VAL A 684 19.37 23.09 3.89
N GLY A 685 20.51 22.61 3.38
CA GLY A 685 21.54 21.99 4.18
C GLY A 685 22.24 23.00 5.10
N ASP A 686 22.87 22.49 6.15
CA ASP A 686 23.57 23.33 7.12
C ASP A 686 24.94 23.74 6.58
N GLY A 687 25.20 25.05 6.52
CA GLY A 687 26.49 25.61 6.12
C GLY A 687 26.67 25.85 4.63
N ALA A 688 27.93 26.00 4.23
CA ALA A 688 28.35 26.19 2.85
C ALA A 688 28.38 24.84 2.12
N ALA A 689 28.03 24.83 0.84
CA ALA A 689 28.00 23.63 0.02
C ALA A 689 28.26 23.95 -1.45
N THR A 690 28.94 23.04 -2.14
CA THR A 690 29.18 23.11 -3.57
C THR A 690 28.59 21.87 -4.22
N TYR A 691 27.81 22.07 -5.28
CA TYR A 691 27.14 21.00 -6.02
C TYR A 691 27.61 20.98 -7.48
N ARG A 692 27.82 19.79 -8.03
CA ARG A 692 28.15 19.57 -9.44
C ARG A 692 27.04 18.82 -10.14
N ALA A 693 26.75 19.22 -11.37
CA ALA A 693 25.72 18.58 -12.19
C ALA A 693 26.23 17.25 -12.75
N LYS A 694 25.46 16.18 -12.54
CA LYS A 694 25.55 14.91 -13.25
C LYS A 694 24.35 14.78 -14.17
N LEU A 695 24.58 14.60 -15.46
CA LEU A 695 23.54 14.45 -16.48
C LEU A 695 23.48 13.00 -16.98
N ASP A 696 22.26 12.48 -17.03
CA ASP A 696 21.88 11.28 -17.76
C ASP A 696 20.97 11.72 -18.90
N GLN A 697 21.40 11.53 -20.14
CA GLN A 697 20.76 12.15 -21.30
C GLN A 697 19.69 11.23 -21.89
N PRO A 698 18.48 11.74 -22.22
CA PRO A 698 17.53 10.95 -22.98
C PRO A 698 18.13 10.49 -24.31
N GLU A 699 17.78 9.26 -24.71
CA GLU A 699 18.22 8.70 -25.99
C GLU A 699 17.91 9.66 -27.14
N ASN A 700 18.83 9.82 -28.09
CA ASN A 700 18.67 10.73 -29.24
C ASN A 700 18.33 12.20 -28.85
N ALA A 701 18.78 12.65 -27.69
CA ALA A 701 18.71 14.04 -27.24
C ALA A 701 20.07 14.50 -26.66
N THR A 702 20.30 15.82 -26.66
CA THR A 702 21.47 16.44 -26.04
C THR A 702 21.03 17.42 -24.96
N VAL A 703 21.46 17.18 -23.73
CA VAL A 703 21.16 18.05 -22.58
C VAL A 703 22.38 18.90 -22.23
N LYS A 704 22.20 20.22 -22.16
CA LYS A 704 23.23 21.18 -21.74
C LYS A 704 22.78 21.94 -20.49
N ILE A 705 23.69 22.17 -19.55
CA ILE A 705 23.41 22.90 -18.31
C ILE A 705 24.44 24.02 -18.10
N TRP A 706 24.00 25.16 -17.57
CA TRP A 706 24.90 26.26 -17.21
C TRP A 706 24.38 27.06 -16.01
N PRO A 707 25.22 27.36 -15.00
CA PRO A 707 26.56 26.79 -14.79
C PRO A 707 26.48 25.29 -14.44
N GLU A 708 27.59 24.56 -14.60
CA GLU A 708 27.70 23.14 -14.23
C GLU A 708 28.01 22.91 -12.74
N THR A 709 28.34 23.99 -12.02
CA THR A 709 28.65 23.99 -10.58
C THR A 709 27.89 25.12 -9.88
N LEU A 710 27.30 24.81 -8.73
CA LEU A 710 26.59 25.76 -7.87
C LEU A 710 27.28 25.84 -6.52
N VAL A 711 27.73 27.04 -6.13
CA VAL A 711 28.41 27.29 -4.86
C VAL A 711 27.52 28.12 -3.95
N PHE A 712 27.25 27.61 -2.75
CA PHE A 712 26.46 28.26 -1.70
C PHE A 712 27.37 28.52 -0.50
N GLY A 713 27.41 29.75 -0.01
CA GLY A 713 28.16 30.14 1.18
C GLY A 713 27.41 29.91 2.49
N LYS A 714 26.08 29.76 2.44
CA LYS A 714 25.26 29.51 3.64
C LYS A 714 23.91 28.85 3.33
N LYS A 715 23.25 28.39 4.39
CA LYS A 715 21.85 27.95 4.39
C LYS A 715 20.94 29.08 3.90
N TYR A 716 19.93 28.70 3.13
CA TYR A 716 18.92 29.52 2.44
C TYR A 716 19.44 30.43 1.33
N GLU A 717 20.72 30.33 0.94
CA GLU A 717 21.20 30.99 -0.26
C GLU A 717 20.59 30.35 -1.52
N LYS A 718 20.28 31.18 -2.51
CA LYS A 718 19.68 30.77 -3.78
C LYS A 718 20.69 30.85 -4.92
N ARG A 719 20.65 29.86 -5.81
CA ARG A 719 21.40 29.85 -7.06
C ARG A 719 20.52 29.50 -8.24
N ARG A 720 20.86 30.07 -9.39
CA ARG A 720 20.13 29.88 -10.65
C ARG A 720 20.98 29.10 -11.63
N TYR A 721 20.32 28.28 -12.43
CA TYR A 721 20.92 27.65 -13.58
C TYR A 721 19.90 27.54 -14.72
N SER A 722 20.39 27.28 -15.92
CA SER A 722 19.58 26.99 -17.10
C SER A 722 19.90 25.61 -17.64
N LEU A 723 18.87 24.89 -18.08
CA LEU A 723 18.96 23.58 -18.73
C LEU A 723 18.34 23.67 -20.13
N SER A 724 19.03 23.15 -21.15
CA SER A 724 18.56 23.13 -22.54
C SER A 724 18.57 21.70 -23.06
N ILE A 725 17.44 21.25 -23.58
CA ILE A 725 17.29 19.94 -24.21
C ILE A 725 17.15 20.17 -25.72
N HIS A 726 18.07 19.62 -26.50
CA HIS A 726 18.01 19.57 -27.96
C HIS A 726 17.60 18.15 -28.34
N TYR A 727 16.50 17.98 -29.07
CA TYR A 727 15.91 16.65 -29.33
C TYR A 727 15.20 16.64 -30.68
N ARG A 728 15.06 15.45 -31.26
CA ARG A 728 14.28 15.25 -32.48
C ARG A 728 12.88 14.75 -32.15
N GLY A 729 11.83 15.33 -32.74
CA GLY A 729 10.48 14.80 -32.65
C GLY A 729 10.40 13.42 -33.31
N ASP A 730 9.96 12.41 -32.56
CA ASP A 730 9.89 11.02 -33.02
C ASP A 730 8.64 10.37 -32.45
N ILE A 731 7.64 10.15 -33.30
CA ILE A 731 6.32 9.66 -32.88
C ILE A 731 6.33 8.14 -32.64
N ASP A 732 7.28 7.43 -33.24
CA ASP A 732 7.37 5.97 -33.14
C ASP A 732 7.95 5.56 -31.78
N THR A 733 8.70 6.48 -31.14
CA THR A 733 9.21 6.32 -29.79
C THR A 733 8.27 7.01 -28.79
N PRO A 734 7.54 6.28 -27.93
CA PRO A 734 6.50 6.84 -27.09
C PRO A 734 7.02 7.84 -26.05
N TYR A 735 8.26 7.68 -25.58
CA TYR A 735 8.98 8.65 -24.74
C TYR A 735 10.46 8.28 -24.66
N ARG A 736 11.29 9.25 -24.28
CA ARG A 736 12.72 9.07 -23.94
C ARG A 736 12.99 9.72 -22.59
N GLN A 737 13.80 9.10 -21.76
CA GLN A 737 14.00 9.51 -20.37
C GLN A 737 15.47 9.71 -20.02
N GLY A 738 15.73 10.62 -19.07
CA GLY A 738 17.04 10.88 -18.48
C GLY A 738 16.88 11.57 -17.13
N SER A 739 17.95 12.19 -16.61
CA SER A 739 17.89 12.95 -15.38
C SER A 739 19.00 13.98 -15.23
N LEU A 740 18.75 14.98 -14.38
CA LEU A 740 19.76 15.85 -13.80
C LEU A 740 19.91 15.51 -12.32
N THR A 741 21.13 15.31 -11.83
CA THR A 741 21.40 15.17 -10.40
C THR A 741 22.45 16.18 -9.96
N TRP A 742 22.14 17.02 -8.97
CA TRP A 742 23.14 17.83 -8.28
C TRP A 742 23.75 17.01 -7.15
N ILE A 743 25.04 16.73 -7.23
CA ILE A 743 25.79 15.97 -6.24
C ILE A 743 26.68 16.95 -5.48
N ASP A 744 26.58 16.99 -4.15
CA ASP A 744 27.47 17.83 -3.35
C ASP A 744 28.90 17.26 -3.29
N ASP A 745 29.89 18.12 -3.07
CA ASP A 745 31.32 17.72 -3.05
C ASP A 745 31.65 16.65 -1.98
N THR A 746 30.86 16.52 -0.92
CA THR A 746 31.00 15.45 0.09
C THR A 746 30.32 14.14 -0.31
N GLY A 747 29.44 14.16 -1.31
CA GLY A 747 28.62 13.03 -1.74
C GLY A 747 27.44 12.71 -0.82
N LYS A 748 27.18 13.49 0.23
CA LYS A 748 26.05 13.33 1.15
C LYS A 748 24.71 13.55 0.44
N TYR A 749 24.63 14.58 -0.39
CA TYR A 749 23.40 14.99 -1.07
C TYR A 749 23.45 14.66 -2.56
N ALA A 750 22.35 14.08 -3.05
CA ALA A 750 22.10 13.84 -4.46
C ALA A 750 20.67 14.29 -4.79
N VAL A 751 20.55 15.49 -5.37
CA VAL A 751 19.27 16.16 -5.67
C VAL A 751 18.89 15.86 -7.11
N ARG A 752 18.03 14.87 -7.30
CA ARG A 752 17.70 14.32 -8.63
C ARG A 752 16.41 14.94 -9.18
N SER A 753 16.39 15.26 -10.46
CA SER A 753 15.22 15.71 -11.21
C SER A 753 15.10 14.91 -12.51
N PRO A 754 13.98 14.21 -12.75
CA PRO A 754 13.79 13.44 -13.98
C PRO A 754 13.61 14.36 -15.20
N ILE A 755 14.07 13.87 -16.36
CA ILE A 755 13.92 14.51 -17.66
C ILE A 755 13.16 13.55 -18.57
N VAL A 756 12.12 14.05 -19.25
CA VAL A 756 11.37 13.29 -20.27
C VAL A 756 11.24 14.09 -21.56
N VAL A 757 11.44 13.41 -22.68
CA VAL A 757 11.02 13.86 -24.01
C VAL A 757 9.84 13.00 -24.45
N SER A 758 8.70 13.61 -24.77
CA SER A 758 7.44 12.90 -25.07
C SER A 758 6.64 13.63 -26.15
N PRO A 759 5.85 12.93 -26.98
CA PRO A 759 4.72 13.54 -27.66
C PRO A 759 3.79 14.25 -26.68
N GLY A 760 3.13 15.31 -27.13
CA GLY A 760 2.02 15.95 -26.41
C GLY A 760 0.76 15.08 -26.36
N VAL A 761 -0.18 15.40 -25.48
CA VAL A 761 -1.39 14.59 -25.20
C VAL A 761 -2.23 14.33 -26.46
N ASP A 762 -2.37 15.33 -27.33
CA ASP A 762 -3.17 15.23 -28.56
C ASP A 762 -2.67 14.18 -29.56
N ASN A 763 -1.45 13.67 -29.38
CA ASN A 763 -0.91 12.59 -30.21
C ASN A 763 -1.36 11.19 -29.77
N TYR A 764 -2.05 11.08 -28.63
CA TYR A 764 -2.50 9.81 -28.05
C TYR A 764 -4.02 9.66 -28.00
N VAL A 765 -4.77 10.70 -28.37
CA VAL A 765 -6.24 10.76 -28.32
C VAL A 765 -6.85 10.38 -29.66
#